data_AF-A0A812MGB6-F1
#
_entry.id   AF-A0A812MGB6-F1
#
_cell.length_a   1.000
_cell.length_b   1.000
_cell.length_c   1.000
_cell.angle_alpha   90.00
_cell.angle_beta   90.00
_cell.angle_gamma   90.00
#
_symmetry.space_group_name_H-M   'P 1'
#
loop_
_entity.id
_entity.type
_entity.pdbx_description
1 polymer ?
#
loop_
_entity_poly.entity_id
_entity_poly.type
_entity_poly.pdbx_seq_one_letter_code
_entity_poly.pdbx_strand_id
1 'polypeptide(L)'
;RFVLVRAMHPQVEGRMSTCTTEVLLRRRLRCLDKEACSAMLRPSVGRGDVVQHIMTFVDPERPLADTAVGGKMFQDTGSANLDLFFQSVPQGKPQENVQLKGLLDKAWDESPEVCLKQIFLLGSRDGKQDRYSFYDAMVWLWHKDPATLLANLQLVPECNYWKGLLEVLARICEGPARSLQRDLALYSHYKRCKDAQADCKYRKRDAGLGEDGNFRPGSRLEMAAEALKRYDSDPVFRALFERVGQLFADQLRLDLAAMRRGQRVSLCAKWCPLLYHSFDRRTLICEGIARWLFPASLPQFAGCTERQYAYRARDLLRKQLSELGEYMKLPERLMCQQRWGEIHYKALPAACLTKHAKSFEKHDPVRFREFMDKVECGKVRVNTGALQPHEILRRAKASGTSEKILAQGQWRAMVDRVREAGQLQDCIAVCDVSGSMSWCEAAPGVTPMDVAIALSLLVAELASGLLAEQVITFHESPTMAALPATSNLAELVDFMRRLPAGGRTNFHKVFELLLEKQALPRKILVFSDMQFAAAGGNSTVLRQIQEKYRQAGRTMPELVFWNLVGSSGAPALATDAGVVLMSGFSSRMLKMVTESGQNPLAAFSKALDNPLCAKVRVVQDAADAQELLAGPEPSQHPFAADSAEVAQATAGGAAGLPTKRRRAQRAVMAKLATLPCRVAEAALVGKGGERIRQLRKALQDRMCQSLDAGRFRFWLDVQNRSLLATVEAAESSFTEQQLQTSLAELKSFIPRNVIYNKVRHALRIDGLPVPRRVSAVLGSLRNGKAVAIFLGRRGSRIRALQ
;
A
#
# COMPACT_ATOMS: atom_id res chain seq x y z
N ARG A 1 18.40 -42.34 -40.51
CA ARG A 1 18.73 -43.74 -40.11
C ARG A 1 20.24 -44.00 -40.10
N PHE A 2 21.01 -43.69 -41.15
CA PHE A 2 22.47 -43.93 -41.20
C PHE A 2 23.31 -43.11 -40.19
N VAL A 3 22.92 -41.88 -39.86
CA VAL A 3 23.65 -41.01 -38.91
C VAL A 3 23.46 -41.42 -37.44
N LEU A 4 22.24 -41.84 -37.07
CA LEU A 4 21.90 -42.26 -35.69
C LEU A 4 22.55 -43.61 -35.31
N VAL A 5 22.62 -44.57 -36.25
CA VAL A 5 23.23 -45.89 -35.99
C VAL A 5 24.74 -45.78 -35.80
N ARG A 6 25.42 -44.87 -36.52
CA ARG A 6 26.86 -44.61 -36.34
C ARG A 6 27.20 -43.84 -35.07
N ALA A 7 26.26 -43.05 -34.53
CA ALA A 7 26.42 -42.36 -33.26
C ALA A 7 26.27 -43.29 -32.04
N MET A 8 25.46 -44.35 -32.17
CA MET A 8 25.16 -45.32 -31.09
C MET A 8 26.12 -46.51 -31.00
N HIS A 9 27.04 -46.68 -31.97
CA HIS A 9 28.06 -47.74 -31.92
C HIS A 9 29.43 -47.14 -31.56
N PRO A 10 29.90 -47.25 -30.30
CA PRO A 10 31.28 -46.97 -29.98
C PRO A 10 32.12 -48.17 -30.43
N GLN A 11 32.78 -48.07 -31.59
CA GLN A 11 33.93 -48.93 -31.88
C GLN A 11 35.14 -48.40 -31.10
N VAL A 12 35.24 -48.76 -29.82
CA VAL A 12 36.51 -48.85 -29.08
C VAL A 12 36.33 -49.92 -28.00
N GLU A 13 36.97 -51.07 -28.20
CA GLU A 13 37.15 -52.09 -27.16
C GLU A 13 38.00 -51.52 -26.03
N GLY A 14 37.39 -51.32 -24.86
CA GLY A 14 38.08 -50.88 -23.66
C GLY A 14 37.10 -50.23 -22.68
N ARG A 15 37.11 -50.68 -21.42
CA ARG A 15 36.23 -50.23 -20.33
C ARG A 15 36.15 -48.69 -20.25
N MET A 16 35.18 -48.09 -20.92
CA MET A 16 34.80 -46.69 -20.72
C MET A 16 33.60 -46.63 -19.78
N SER A 17 33.64 -45.71 -18.82
CA SER A 17 32.53 -45.48 -17.91
C SER A 17 31.32 -44.95 -18.69
N THR A 18 30.11 -45.21 -18.21
CA THR A 18 28.84 -44.73 -18.80
C THR A 18 28.84 -43.22 -19.06
N CYS A 19 29.56 -42.45 -18.24
CA CYS A 19 29.77 -41.02 -18.37
C CYS A 19 30.48 -40.60 -19.68
N THR A 20 31.44 -41.41 -20.18
CA THR A 20 32.21 -41.04 -21.39
C THR A 20 31.38 -41.22 -22.67
N THR A 21 30.50 -42.21 -22.70
CA THR A 21 29.66 -42.53 -23.87
C THR A 21 28.55 -41.49 -24.07
N GLU A 22 27.93 -41.03 -22.98
CA GLU A 22 26.89 -40.00 -23.02
C GLU A 22 27.42 -38.66 -23.54
N VAL A 23 28.60 -38.24 -23.06
CA VAL A 23 29.25 -37.01 -23.51
C VAL A 23 29.56 -37.04 -25.01
N LEU A 24 30.00 -38.20 -25.53
CA LEU A 24 30.31 -38.41 -26.94
C LEU A 24 29.06 -38.37 -27.82
N LEU A 25 27.96 -38.98 -27.35
CA LEU A 25 26.65 -38.92 -28.00
C LEU A 25 26.10 -37.50 -28.06
N ARG A 26 26.15 -36.75 -26.95
CA ARG A 26 25.76 -35.32 -26.90
C ARG A 26 26.53 -34.50 -27.91
N ARG A 27 27.86 -34.67 -27.97
CA ARG A 27 28.71 -33.91 -28.91
C ARG A 27 28.35 -34.18 -30.38
N ARG A 28 28.00 -35.43 -30.72
CA ARG A 28 27.60 -35.80 -32.09
C ARG A 28 26.19 -35.34 -32.45
N LEU A 29 25.24 -35.40 -31.49
CA LEU A 29 23.85 -35.04 -31.73
C LEU A 29 23.62 -33.52 -31.81
N ARG A 30 24.43 -32.71 -31.12
CA ARG A 30 24.38 -31.22 -31.21
C ARG A 30 24.78 -30.65 -32.56
N CYS A 31 25.42 -31.43 -33.43
CA CYS A 31 25.75 -31.00 -34.79
C CYS A 31 24.55 -31.06 -35.74
N LEU A 32 23.38 -31.49 -35.26
CA LEU A 32 22.19 -31.67 -36.09
C LEU A 32 21.19 -30.53 -35.88
N ASP A 33 20.55 -30.09 -36.96
CA ASP A 33 19.47 -29.11 -36.90
C ASP A 33 18.26 -29.66 -36.12
N LYS A 34 17.71 -28.83 -35.21
CA LYS A 34 16.70 -29.25 -34.21
C LYS A 34 15.34 -29.53 -34.85
N GLU A 35 14.91 -28.71 -35.81
CA GLU A 35 13.65 -28.90 -36.51
C GLU A 35 13.71 -30.13 -37.42
N ALA A 36 14.82 -30.28 -38.14
CA ALA A 36 15.08 -31.46 -38.97
C ALA A 36 15.14 -32.76 -38.13
N CYS A 37 15.80 -32.74 -36.97
CA CYS A 37 15.84 -33.89 -36.06
C CYS A 37 14.45 -34.26 -35.53
N SER A 38 13.66 -33.26 -35.11
CA SER A 38 12.32 -33.49 -34.55
C SER A 38 11.37 -34.04 -35.59
N ALA A 39 11.38 -33.47 -36.80
CA ALA A 39 10.64 -33.98 -37.93
C ALA A 39 11.06 -35.41 -38.33
N MET A 40 12.34 -35.76 -38.22
CA MET A 40 12.83 -37.13 -38.49
C MET A 40 12.44 -38.13 -37.39
N LEU A 41 12.47 -37.72 -36.12
CA LEU A 41 12.28 -38.62 -34.98
C LEU A 41 10.80 -38.90 -34.69
N ARG A 42 9.90 -37.93 -34.89
CA ARG A 42 8.45 -38.11 -34.65
C ARG A 42 7.82 -39.27 -35.43
N PRO A 43 8.03 -39.42 -36.75
CA PRO A 43 7.49 -40.55 -37.52
C PRO A 43 8.18 -41.88 -37.20
N SER A 44 9.43 -41.83 -36.73
CA SER A 44 10.29 -43.02 -36.58
C SER A 44 10.17 -43.70 -35.22
N VAL A 45 9.99 -42.91 -34.16
CA VAL A 45 10.01 -43.40 -32.77
C VAL A 45 8.60 -43.65 -32.24
N GLY A 46 7.58 -42.98 -32.79
CA GLY A 46 6.16 -43.16 -32.42
C GLY A 46 5.80 -42.79 -30.97
N ARG A 47 6.79 -42.43 -30.15
CA ARG A 47 6.69 -42.12 -28.72
C ARG A 47 7.26 -40.74 -28.44
N GLY A 48 6.36 -39.79 -28.16
CA GLY A 48 6.70 -38.39 -27.95
C GLY A 48 7.68 -38.14 -26.80
N ASP A 49 7.63 -38.96 -25.75
CA ASP A 49 8.52 -38.89 -24.59
C ASP A 49 9.97 -39.29 -24.91
N VAL A 50 10.16 -40.30 -25.77
CA VAL A 50 11.50 -40.71 -26.23
C VAL A 50 12.07 -39.69 -27.20
N VAL A 51 11.24 -39.13 -28.10
CA VAL A 51 11.65 -38.02 -28.97
C VAL A 51 12.09 -36.83 -28.14
N GLN A 52 11.30 -36.46 -27.12
CA GLN A 52 11.64 -35.38 -26.19
C GLN A 52 12.96 -35.66 -25.47
N HIS A 53 13.18 -36.89 -25.00
CA HIS A 53 14.43 -37.30 -24.37
C HIS A 53 15.62 -37.17 -25.34
N ILE A 54 15.50 -37.62 -26.59
CA ILE A 54 16.56 -37.48 -27.60
C ILE A 54 16.85 -36.01 -27.92
N MET A 55 15.83 -35.15 -27.98
CA MET A 55 16.01 -33.69 -28.18
C MET A 55 16.84 -33.05 -27.06
N THR A 56 16.79 -33.57 -25.84
CA THR A 56 17.64 -33.06 -24.73
C THR A 56 19.14 -33.29 -24.96
N PHE A 57 19.53 -34.16 -25.91
CA PHE A 57 20.92 -34.37 -26.31
C PHE A 57 21.34 -33.46 -27.47
N VAL A 58 20.38 -32.89 -28.20
CA VAL A 58 20.58 -31.96 -29.34
C VAL A 58 20.64 -30.52 -28.85
N ASP A 59 19.92 -30.19 -27.78
CA ASP A 59 19.98 -28.86 -27.18
C ASP A 59 21.42 -28.54 -26.70
N PRO A 60 21.96 -27.34 -27.01
CA PRO A 60 23.24 -26.93 -26.45
C PRO A 60 23.15 -26.93 -24.93
N GLU A 61 24.21 -27.38 -24.26
CA GLU A 61 24.31 -27.25 -22.81
C GLU A 61 24.09 -25.80 -22.44
N ARG A 62 23.02 -25.54 -21.68
CA ARG A 62 22.74 -24.20 -21.21
C ARG A 62 23.90 -23.75 -20.31
N PRO A 63 24.37 -22.51 -20.49
CA PRO A 63 25.51 -22.04 -19.75
C PRO A 63 25.19 -22.01 -18.25
N LEU A 64 26.16 -22.48 -17.46
CA LEU A 64 26.11 -22.43 -16.02
C LEU A 64 26.71 -21.11 -15.52
N ALA A 65 26.15 -20.60 -14.44
CA ALA A 65 26.70 -19.51 -13.65
C ALA A 65 27.13 -20.02 -12.28
N ASP A 66 28.12 -19.35 -11.70
CA ASP A 66 28.54 -19.55 -10.33
C ASP A 66 27.61 -18.81 -9.37
N THR A 67 27.18 -19.49 -8.31
CA THR A 67 26.53 -18.85 -7.16
C THR A 67 27.59 -18.10 -6.34
N ALA A 68 27.15 -17.14 -5.51
CA ALA A 68 28.07 -16.38 -4.64
C ALA A 68 28.85 -17.26 -3.65
N VAL A 69 28.38 -18.49 -3.41
CA VAL A 69 29.00 -19.50 -2.53
C VAL A 69 29.67 -20.64 -3.32
N GLY A 70 29.94 -20.43 -4.61
CA GLY A 70 30.73 -21.31 -5.47
C GLY A 70 30.00 -22.54 -6.03
N GLY A 71 28.68 -22.64 -5.85
CA GLY A 71 27.85 -23.66 -6.50
C GLY A 71 27.53 -23.33 -7.95
N LYS A 72 26.92 -24.28 -8.68
CA LYS A 72 26.51 -24.10 -10.09
C LYS A 72 24.99 -24.03 -10.23
N MET A 73 24.51 -23.06 -11.00
CA MET A 73 23.11 -22.91 -11.40
C MET A 73 23.03 -22.55 -12.90
N PHE A 74 21.86 -22.68 -13.52
CA PHE A 74 21.69 -22.21 -14.90
C PHE A 74 21.63 -20.68 -14.94
N GLN A 75 22.16 -20.07 -16.00
CA GLN A 75 22.02 -18.62 -16.23
C GLN A 75 20.56 -18.18 -16.42
N ASP A 76 19.72 -19.08 -16.94
CA ASP A 76 18.29 -18.90 -17.15
C ASP A 76 17.56 -20.26 -17.09
N THR A 77 16.23 -20.21 -16.95
CA THR A 77 15.38 -21.41 -17.05
C THR A 77 15.16 -21.85 -18.50
N GLY A 78 15.37 -20.94 -19.44
CA GLY A 78 15.06 -21.10 -20.84
C GLY A 78 13.70 -20.66 -21.32
N SER A 79 12.91 -20.07 -20.43
CA SER A 79 11.78 -19.21 -20.78
C SER A 79 11.96 -17.91 -20.03
N ALA A 80 12.06 -16.79 -20.76
CA ALA A 80 12.12 -15.45 -20.19
C ALA A 80 10.88 -15.14 -19.36
N ASN A 81 9.72 -15.68 -19.73
CA ASN A 81 8.51 -15.55 -18.91
C ASN A 81 8.63 -16.30 -17.58
N LEU A 82 9.19 -17.51 -17.58
CA LEU A 82 9.44 -18.23 -16.33
C LEU A 82 10.53 -17.57 -15.49
N ASP A 83 11.55 -16.97 -16.12
CA ASP A 83 12.58 -16.20 -15.42
C ASP A 83 11.98 -14.95 -14.76
N LEU A 84 11.11 -14.21 -15.46
CA LEU A 84 10.35 -13.10 -14.86
C LEU A 84 9.55 -13.60 -13.66
N PHE A 85 8.84 -14.74 -13.78
CA PHE A 85 8.05 -15.30 -12.70
C PHE A 85 8.91 -15.75 -11.51
N PHE A 86 10.08 -16.32 -11.73
CA PHE A 86 10.91 -16.84 -10.65
C PHE A 86 11.81 -15.77 -10.00
N GLN A 87 12.33 -14.83 -10.78
CA GLN A 87 13.34 -13.86 -10.31
C GLN A 87 12.72 -12.55 -9.81
N SER A 88 11.45 -12.24 -10.13
CA SER A 88 10.78 -11.06 -9.57
C SER A 88 10.31 -11.30 -8.13
N VAL A 89 11.12 -10.89 -7.15
CA VAL A 89 10.85 -11.01 -5.72
C VAL A 89 10.51 -9.63 -5.12
N PRO A 90 9.59 -9.54 -4.12
CA PRO A 90 9.23 -8.27 -3.53
C PRO A 90 10.40 -7.46 -2.97
N GLN A 91 10.39 -6.16 -3.27
CA GLN A 91 11.41 -5.22 -2.81
C GLN A 91 11.13 -4.73 -1.39
N GLY A 92 12.09 -4.85 -0.46
CA GLY A 92 11.91 -4.36 0.90
C GLY A 92 12.02 -2.85 1.08
N LYS A 93 12.66 -2.16 0.12
CA LYS A 93 12.78 -0.70 0.08
C LYS A 93 12.55 -0.18 -1.34
N PRO A 94 12.05 1.05 -1.51
CA PRO A 94 12.01 1.69 -2.82
C PRO A 94 13.43 1.83 -3.38
N GLN A 95 13.63 1.36 -4.60
CA GLN A 95 14.88 1.52 -5.35
C GLN A 95 14.58 1.38 -6.84
N GLU A 96 15.54 1.77 -7.68
CA GLU A 96 15.41 1.46 -9.10
C GLU A 96 15.58 -0.03 -9.33
N ASN A 97 14.60 -0.66 -9.99
CA ASN A 97 14.63 -2.09 -10.28
C ASN A 97 15.04 -2.35 -11.74
N VAL A 98 16.34 -2.18 -12.02
CA VAL A 98 16.92 -2.40 -13.36
C VAL A 98 16.75 -3.86 -13.80
N GLN A 99 16.89 -4.81 -12.88
CA GLN A 99 16.72 -6.23 -13.16
C GLN A 99 15.30 -6.53 -13.66
N LEU A 100 14.26 -6.00 -12.99
CA LEU A 100 12.88 -6.18 -13.41
C LEU A 100 12.63 -5.65 -14.82
N LYS A 101 13.15 -4.46 -15.16
CA LYS A 101 13.01 -3.91 -16.52
C LYS A 101 13.60 -4.86 -17.56
N GLY A 102 14.81 -5.36 -17.33
CA GLY A 102 15.45 -6.32 -18.24
C GLY A 102 14.72 -7.67 -18.34
N LEU A 103 14.08 -8.14 -17.26
CA LEU A 103 13.23 -9.32 -17.29
C LEU A 103 11.92 -9.07 -18.05
N LEU A 104 11.29 -7.90 -17.87
CA LEU A 104 10.07 -7.51 -18.59
C LEU A 104 10.32 -7.39 -20.09
N ASP A 105 11.44 -6.80 -20.52
CA ASP A 105 11.79 -6.69 -21.93
C ASP A 105 11.90 -8.07 -22.58
N LYS A 106 12.70 -8.98 -21.98
CA LYS A 106 12.84 -10.36 -22.49
C LYS A 106 11.53 -11.14 -22.48
N ALA A 107 10.74 -11.04 -21.40
CA ALA A 107 9.47 -11.74 -21.26
C ALA A 107 8.43 -11.24 -22.27
N TRP A 108 8.40 -9.92 -22.52
CA TRP A 108 7.54 -9.31 -23.52
C TRP A 108 7.91 -9.76 -24.94
N ASP A 109 9.19 -9.80 -25.26
CA ASP A 109 9.66 -10.25 -26.57
C ASP A 109 9.36 -11.75 -26.80
N GLU A 110 9.33 -12.57 -25.74
CA GLU A 110 8.88 -13.97 -25.80
C GLU A 110 7.35 -14.11 -25.94
N SER A 111 6.58 -13.39 -25.12
CA SER A 111 5.11 -13.37 -25.21
C SER A 111 4.53 -12.16 -24.45
N PRO A 112 4.02 -11.14 -25.16
CA PRO A 112 3.41 -9.96 -24.55
C PRO A 112 2.22 -10.29 -23.64
N GLU A 113 1.40 -11.27 -24.05
CA GLU A 113 0.21 -11.68 -23.29
C GLU A 113 0.60 -12.32 -21.96
N VAL A 114 1.55 -13.25 -21.98
CA VAL A 114 2.04 -13.91 -20.75
C VAL A 114 2.75 -12.89 -19.86
N CYS A 115 3.58 -12.02 -20.42
CA CYS A 115 4.23 -10.93 -19.67
C CYS A 115 3.18 -10.02 -19.00
N LEU A 116 2.14 -9.61 -19.72
CA LEU A 116 1.06 -8.77 -19.17
C LEU A 116 0.31 -9.46 -18.02
N LYS A 117 -0.02 -10.74 -18.16
CA LYS A 117 -0.62 -11.54 -17.07
C LYS A 117 0.27 -11.53 -15.82
N GLN A 118 1.58 -11.67 -16.01
CA GLN A 118 2.55 -11.61 -14.91
C GLN A 118 2.60 -10.24 -14.24
N ILE A 119 2.53 -9.13 -14.99
CA ILE A 119 2.45 -7.77 -14.43
C ILE A 119 1.27 -7.66 -13.45
N PHE A 120 0.09 -8.17 -13.83
CA PHE A 120 -1.07 -8.16 -12.93
C PHE A 120 -0.91 -9.13 -11.75
N LEU A 121 -0.21 -10.26 -11.90
CA LEU A 121 0.13 -11.15 -10.78
C LEU A 121 1.11 -10.54 -9.78
N LEU A 122 1.99 -9.61 -10.18
CA LEU A 122 2.85 -8.89 -9.25
C LEU A 122 2.03 -8.15 -8.20
N GLY A 123 0.99 -7.43 -8.63
CA GLY A 123 0.16 -6.60 -7.75
C GLY A 123 -1.01 -7.33 -7.09
N SER A 124 -1.43 -8.47 -7.65
CA SER A 124 -2.65 -9.18 -7.23
C SER A 124 -2.57 -9.77 -5.83
N ARG A 125 -3.70 -9.79 -5.12
CA ARG A 125 -3.82 -10.46 -3.81
C ARG A 125 -3.59 -11.96 -3.87
N ASP A 126 -3.92 -12.58 -5.00
CA ASP A 126 -3.71 -14.00 -5.26
C ASP A 126 -2.33 -14.29 -5.86
N GLY A 127 -1.59 -13.25 -6.23
CA GLY A 127 -0.21 -13.35 -6.72
C GLY A 127 0.81 -12.92 -5.66
N LYS A 128 1.81 -12.14 -6.06
CA LYS A 128 2.99 -11.84 -5.23
C LYS A 128 2.79 -10.69 -4.23
N GLN A 129 1.78 -9.85 -4.46
CA GLN A 129 1.52 -8.62 -3.69
C GLN A 129 2.73 -7.68 -3.58
N ASP A 130 3.58 -7.65 -4.60
CA ASP A 130 4.69 -6.72 -4.71
C ASP A 130 4.20 -5.37 -5.26
N ARG A 131 3.93 -4.46 -4.33
CA ARG A 131 3.44 -3.13 -4.66
C ARG A 131 4.45 -2.33 -5.52
N TYR A 132 5.74 -2.40 -5.23
CA TYR A 132 6.73 -1.54 -5.91
C TYR A 132 6.95 -2.04 -7.34
N SER A 133 7.24 -3.32 -7.50
CA SER A 133 7.46 -3.89 -8.84
C SER A 133 6.21 -3.85 -9.69
N PHE A 134 5.00 -3.94 -9.11
CA PHE A 134 3.76 -3.71 -9.87
C PHE A 134 3.73 -2.31 -10.50
N TYR A 135 4.01 -1.25 -9.73
CA TYR A 135 3.99 0.10 -10.28
C TYR A 135 5.15 0.37 -11.23
N ASP A 136 6.34 -0.17 -10.96
CA ASP A 136 7.48 -0.08 -11.87
C ASP A 136 7.15 -0.77 -13.21
N ALA A 137 6.50 -1.93 -13.18
CA ALA A 137 6.04 -2.64 -14.37
C ALA A 137 4.94 -1.89 -15.12
N MET A 138 4.01 -1.23 -14.43
CA MET A 138 2.97 -0.40 -15.07
C MET A 138 3.57 0.85 -15.74
N VAL A 139 4.60 1.47 -15.13
CA VAL A 139 5.34 2.58 -15.74
C VAL A 139 6.22 2.08 -16.90
N TRP A 140 6.82 0.90 -16.80
CA TRP A 140 7.50 0.27 -17.93
C TRP A 140 6.53 0.01 -19.09
N LEU A 141 5.34 -0.53 -18.81
CA LEU A 141 4.32 -0.80 -19.82
C LEU A 141 3.83 0.48 -20.49
N TRP A 142 3.70 1.58 -19.74
CA TRP A 142 3.42 2.91 -20.32
C TRP A 142 4.43 3.32 -21.40
N HIS A 143 5.71 3.02 -21.19
CA HIS A 143 6.78 3.36 -22.14
C HIS A 143 6.92 2.32 -23.27
N LYS A 144 6.60 1.04 -23.01
CA LYS A 144 6.68 -0.04 -23.99
C LYS A 144 5.47 -0.04 -24.94
N ASP A 145 4.26 0.04 -24.38
CA ASP A 145 2.99 0.03 -25.11
C ASP A 145 1.87 0.71 -24.28
N PRO A 146 1.68 2.05 -24.44
CA PRO A 146 0.69 2.80 -23.68
C PRO A 146 -0.75 2.39 -24.00
N ALA A 147 -1.06 1.94 -25.22
CA ALA A 147 -2.40 1.50 -25.58
C ALA A 147 -2.81 0.27 -24.77
N THR A 148 -1.90 -0.71 -24.66
CA THR A 148 -2.11 -1.88 -23.80
C THR A 148 -2.27 -1.49 -22.33
N LEU A 149 -1.54 -0.51 -21.81
CA LEU A 149 -1.80 -0.02 -20.45
C LEU A 149 -3.23 0.53 -20.29
N LEU A 150 -3.65 1.43 -21.18
CA LEU A 150 -4.97 2.07 -21.15
C LEU A 150 -6.13 1.06 -21.24
N ALA A 151 -5.96 0.04 -22.08
CA ALA A 151 -6.92 -1.05 -22.28
C ALA A 151 -7.21 -1.88 -21.02
N ASN A 152 -6.31 -1.85 -20.01
CA ASN A 152 -6.37 -2.70 -18.83
C ASN A 152 -6.53 -1.93 -17.51
N LEU A 153 -6.63 -0.59 -17.53
CA LEU A 153 -6.73 0.23 -16.31
C LEU A 153 -7.91 -0.17 -15.41
N GLN A 154 -9.05 -0.55 -16.00
CA GLN A 154 -10.23 -0.99 -15.26
C GLN A 154 -9.98 -2.21 -14.35
N LEU A 155 -8.92 -2.98 -14.62
CA LEU A 155 -8.55 -4.16 -13.83
C LEU A 155 -7.69 -3.81 -12.61
N VAL A 156 -7.10 -2.60 -12.56
CA VAL A 156 -6.21 -2.17 -11.46
C VAL A 156 -6.91 -2.16 -10.10
N PRO A 157 -8.17 -1.69 -9.95
CA PRO A 157 -8.88 -1.76 -8.67
C PRO A 157 -9.18 -3.18 -8.20
N GLU A 158 -9.39 -4.13 -9.12
CA GLU A 158 -9.60 -5.55 -8.83
C GLU A 158 -8.30 -6.23 -8.41
N CYS A 159 -7.21 -5.93 -9.12
CA CYS A 159 -5.85 -6.39 -8.81
C CYS A 159 -5.39 -5.94 -7.42
N ASN A 160 -5.52 -4.65 -7.12
CA ASN A 160 -4.97 -4.05 -5.92
C ASN A 160 -6.05 -3.26 -5.14
N TYR A 161 -6.14 -1.95 -5.42
CA TYR A 161 -7.14 -1.02 -4.89
C TYR A 161 -7.35 0.13 -5.89
N TRP A 162 -8.45 0.85 -5.76
CA TRP A 162 -8.70 2.11 -6.49
C TRP A 162 -7.56 3.13 -6.41
N LYS A 163 -6.83 3.16 -5.27
CA LYS A 163 -5.62 3.98 -5.12
C LYS A 163 -4.52 3.64 -6.16
N GLY A 164 -4.49 2.42 -6.67
CA GLY A 164 -3.52 1.99 -7.69
C GLY A 164 -3.60 2.81 -8.98
N LEU A 165 -4.80 3.18 -9.42
CA LEU A 165 -5.00 4.08 -10.57
C LEU A 165 -4.32 5.42 -10.35
N LEU A 166 -4.51 6.01 -9.16
CA LEU A 166 -3.92 7.29 -8.80
C LEU A 166 -2.40 7.22 -8.68
N GLU A 167 -1.87 6.08 -8.22
CA GLU A 167 -0.43 5.82 -8.11
C GLU A 167 0.23 5.65 -9.48
N VAL A 168 -0.43 5.00 -10.45
CA VAL A 168 0.05 4.90 -11.84
C VAL A 168 0.04 6.29 -12.49
N LEU A 169 -1.08 7.02 -12.43
CA LEU A 169 -1.20 8.37 -12.98
C LEU A 169 -0.16 9.33 -12.39
N ALA A 170 0.00 9.33 -11.06
CA ALA A 170 0.95 10.21 -10.40
C ALA A 170 2.41 9.88 -10.78
N ARG A 171 2.77 8.60 -10.89
CA ARG A 171 4.14 8.21 -11.30
C ARG A 171 4.46 8.64 -12.72
N ILE A 172 3.52 8.48 -13.65
CA ILE A 172 3.69 8.90 -15.04
C ILE A 172 3.74 10.43 -15.15
N CYS A 173 2.94 11.15 -14.35
CA CYS A 173 2.97 12.61 -14.29
C CYS A 173 4.29 13.15 -13.71
N GLU A 174 4.80 12.54 -12.64
CA GLU A 174 6.01 12.95 -11.94
C GLU A 174 7.30 12.54 -12.68
N GLY A 175 7.26 11.42 -13.40
CA GLY A 175 8.44 10.74 -13.94
C GLY A 175 9.18 9.88 -12.90
N PRO A 176 10.12 9.02 -13.35
CA PRO A 176 10.74 7.99 -12.51
C PRO A 176 11.58 8.55 -11.37
N ALA A 177 12.38 9.60 -11.62
CA ALA A 177 13.27 10.18 -10.62
C ALA A 177 12.51 10.75 -9.40
N ARG A 178 11.47 11.57 -9.66
CA ARG A 178 10.65 12.17 -8.60
C ARG A 178 9.81 11.14 -7.87
N SER A 179 9.27 10.17 -8.60
CA SER A 179 8.52 9.06 -8.01
C SER A 179 9.37 8.25 -7.02
N LEU A 180 10.61 7.93 -7.39
CA LEU A 180 11.55 7.21 -6.53
C LEU A 180 11.95 8.05 -5.32
N GLN A 181 12.27 9.33 -5.51
CA GLN A 181 12.61 10.24 -4.40
C GLN A 181 11.47 10.33 -3.38
N ARG A 182 10.22 10.41 -3.87
CA ARG A 182 9.02 10.42 -3.02
C ARG A 182 8.86 9.13 -2.24
N ASP A 183 9.01 7.98 -2.90
CA ASP A 183 8.88 6.68 -2.24
C ASP A 183 9.97 6.49 -1.17
N LEU A 184 11.23 6.86 -1.46
CA LEU A 184 12.34 6.88 -0.50
C LEU A 184 12.06 7.77 0.71
N ALA A 185 11.51 8.97 0.49
CA ALA A 185 11.16 9.90 1.57
C ALA A 185 10.01 9.34 2.45
N LEU A 186 9.00 8.74 1.84
CA LEU A 186 7.90 8.08 2.55
C LEU A 186 8.38 6.88 3.37
N TYR A 187 9.24 6.05 2.79
CA TYR A 187 9.87 4.92 3.47
C TYR A 187 10.70 5.38 4.68
N SER A 188 11.54 6.41 4.50
CA SER A 188 12.36 6.99 5.57
C SER A 188 11.50 7.62 6.69
N HIS A 189 10.39 8.27 6.34
CA HIS A 189 9.44 8.78 7.32
C HIS A 189 8.77 7.66 8.11
N TYR A 190 8.31 6.60 7.42
CA TYR A 190 7.71 5.43 8.06
C TYR A 190 8.67 4.79 9.07
N LYS A 191 9.96 4.64 8.72
CA LYS A 191 10.99 4.13 9.62
C LYS A 191 11.16 5.02 10.86
N ARG A 192 11.29 6.35 10.68
CA ARG A 192 11.41 7.31 11.80
C ARG A 192 10.20 7.32 12.74
N CYS A 193 8.98 7.24 12.21
CA CYS A 193 7.77 7.18 13.02
C CYS A 193 7.62 5.87 13.82
N LYS A 194 8.30 4.80 13.42
CA LYS A 194 8.32 3.54 14.15
C LYS A 194 9.16 3.63 15.42
N ASP A 195 10.25 4.40 15.39
CA ASP A 195 11.23 4.49 16.49
C ASP A 195 10.83 5.53 17.56
N ALA A 196 9.97 6.49 17.23
CA ALA A 196 9.44 7.48 18.17
C ALA A 196 8.05 7.09 18.71
N GLN A 197 7.93 6.79 20.00
CA GLN A 197 6.66 6.44 20.68
C GLN A 197 5.62 7.58 20.80
N ALA A 198 5.81 8.72 20.11
CA ALA A 198 4.97 9.90 20.25
C ALA A 198 4.24 10.28 18.95
N ASP A 199 2.91 10.21 19.02
CA ASP A 199 1.87 10.97 18.31
C ASP A 199 2.38 11.89 17.17
N CYS A 200 2.77 11.32 16.02
CA CYS A 200 3.03 12.08 14.80
C CYS A 200 1.69 12.48 14.15
N LYS A 201 0.98 13.41 14.81
CA LYS A 201 -0.17 14.10 14.23
C LYS A 201 0.25 14.70 12.90
N TYR A 202 -0.37 14.17 11.85
CA TYR A 202 -0.33 14.66 10.48
C TYR A 202 -0.20 16.18 10.39
N ARG A 203 1.01 16.67 10.08
CA ARG A 203 1.35 17.88 9.31
C ARG A 203 2.85 18.17 9.36
N LYS A 204 3.58 17.68 8.35
CA LYS A 204 4.68 18.44 7.73
C LYS A 204 4.36 18.42 6.23
N ARG A 205 3.95 19.58 5.71
CA ARG A 205 3.20 19.85 4.45
C ARG A 205 3.16 18.69 3.41
N ASP A 206 2.10 17.87 3.51
CA ASP A 206 1.52 17.04 2.42
C ASP A 206 2.51 16.34 1.47
N ALA A 207 3.51 15.62 1.99
CA ALA A 207 4.48 14.81 1.22
C ALA A 207 5.09 15.54 0.01
N GLY A 208 5.30 16.84 0.23
CA GLY A 208 6.16 17.75 -0.48
C GLY A 208 7.21 18.34 0.48
N LEU A 209 7.83 17.46 1.29
CA LEU A 209 8.54 17.69 2.54
C LEU A 209 9.87 18.44 2.45
N GLY A 210 10.14 19.26 3.47
CA GLY A 210 11.23 20.25 3.64
C GLY A 210 11.84 20.27 5.06
N GLU A 211 12.89 21.05 5.41
CA GLU A 211 14.35 20.77 5.43
C GLU A 211 14.82 19.80 6.55
N ASP A 212 13.92 19.03 7.14
CA ASP A 212 14.18 18.05 8.20
C ASP A 212 13.88 16.59 7.74
N GLY A 213 13.84 16.36 6.42
CA GLY A 213 13.85 15.04 5.78
C GLY A 213 13.03 14.99 4.49
N ASN A 214 13.53 15.62 3.43
CA ASN A 214 12.73 16.24 2.37
C ASN A 214 12.32 15.35 1.18
N PHE A 215 11.13 15.60 0.64
CA PHE A 215 10.82 15.46 -0.79
C PHE A 215 9.96 16.66 -1.18
N ARG A 216 10.50 17.78 -1.69
CA ARG A 216 9.71 18.97 -2.10
C ARG A 216 9.44 18.92 -3.61
N PRO A 217 8.20 18.94 -4.11
CA PRO A 217 7.89 18.76 -5.53
C PRO A 217 7.67 20.13 -6.21
N GLY A 218 8.06 21.23 -5.56
CA GLY A 218 7.68 22.60 -5.90
C GLY A 218 6.50 23.14 -5.09
N SER A 219 6.19 24.43 -5.22
CA SER A 219 4.97 25.01 -4.68
C SER A 219 3.72 24.33 -5.28
N ARG A 220 2.55 24.47 -4.64
CA ARG A 220 1.30 23.92 -5.21
C ARG A 220 1.04 24.45 -6.62
N LEU A 221 1.43 25.70 -6.88
CA LEU A 221 1.27 26.33 -8.18
C LEU A 221 2.22 25.75 -9.21
N GLU A 222 3.48 25.47 -8.84
CA GLU A 222 4.45 24.81 -9.73
C GLU A 222 3.98 23.40 -10.12
N MET A 223 3.58 22.57 -9.16
CA MET A 223 3.05 21.23 -9.46
C MET A 223 1.80 21.29 -10.33
N ALA A 224 0.90 22.23 -10.05
CA ALA A 224 -0.30 22.42 -10.85
C ALA A 224 0.05 22.86 -12.28
N ALA A 225 0.97 23.81 -12.44
CA ALA A 225 1.43 24.28 -13.73
C ALA A 225 2.11 23.17 -14.53
N GLU A 226 2.88 22.30 -13.88
CA GLU A 226 3.54 21.18 -14.54
C GLU A 226 2.56 20.07 -14.93
N ALA A 227 1.61 19.73 -14.06
CA ALA A 227 0.54 18.79 -14.38
C ALA A 227 -0.31 19.29 -15.56
N LEU A 228 -0.65 20.58 -15.58
CA LEU A 228 -1.37 21.22 -16.70
C LEU A 228 -0.52 21.20 -17.97
N LYS A 229 0.75 21.62 -17.89
CA LYS A 229 1.67 21.58 -19.03
C LYS A 229 1.75 20.16 -19.62
N ARG A 230 1.83 19.13 -18.78
CA ARG A 230 1.84 17.72 -19.21
C ARG A 230 0.54 17.34 -19.89
N TYR A 231 -0.61 17.68 -19.28
CA TYR A 231 -1.94 17.44 -19.82
C TYR A 231 -2.16 18.13 -21.17
N ASP A 232 -1.65 19.35 -21.35
CA ASP A 232 -1.81 20.15 -22.57
C ASP A 232 -0.87 19.69 -23.69
N SER A 233 0.36 19.28 -23.35
CA SER A 233 1.40 18.94 -24.33
C SER A 233 1.45 17.48 -24.77
N ASP A 234 0.90 16.54 -23.99
CA ASP A 234 0.93 15.10 -24.32
C ASP A 234 -0.48 14.52 -24.40
N PRO A 235 -0.98 14.27 -25.63
CA PRO A 235 -2.27 13.65 -25.86
C PRO A 235 -2.43 12.27 -25.22
N VAL A 236 -1.37 11.46 -25.17
CA VAL A 236 -1.41 10.12 -24.58
C VAL A 236 -1.56 10.22 -23.07
N PHE A 237 -0.81 11.13 -22.42
CA PHE A 237 -1.00 11.41 -20.99
C PHE A 237 -2.39 11.95 -20.68
N ARG A 238 -2.94 12.81 -21.56
CA ARG A 238 -4.33 13.27 -21.46
C ARG A 238 -5.31 12.10 -21.49
N ALA A 239 -5.15 11.16 -22.42
CA ALA A 239 -6.00 9.97 -22.49
C ALA A 239 -5.95 9.13 -21.19
N LEU A 240 -4.75 8.95 -20.61
CA LEU A 240 -4.58 8.32 -19.30
C LEU A 240 -5.33 9.06 -18.19
N PHE A 241 -5.16 10.39 -18.11
CA PHE A 241 -5.82 11.22 -17.12
C PHE A 241 -7.35 11.12 -17.21
N GLU A 242 -7.89 11.26 -18.42
CA GLU A 242 -9.33 11.22 -18.66
C GLU A 242 -9.90 9.83 -18.36
N ARG A 243 -9.21 8.76 -18.79
CA ARG A 243 -9.63 7.38 -18.50
C ARG A 243 -9.66 7.09 -17.00
N VAL A 244 -8.65 7.54 -16.24
CA VAL A 244 -8.66 7.40 -14.77
C VAL A 244 -9.82 8.20 -14.16
N GLY A 245 -10.07 9.43 -14.62
CA GLY A 245 -11.19 10.26 -14.18
C GLY A 245 -12.55 9.58 -14.42
N GLN A 246 -12.75 9.05 -15.61
CA GLN A 246 -13.94 8.31 -16.03
C GLN A 246 -14.18 7.07 -15.16
N LEU A 247 -13.16 6.23 -14.94
CA LEU A 247 -13.30 5.01 -14.13
C LEU A 247 -13.77 5.30 -12.69
N PHE A 248 -13.21 6.34 -12.06
CA PHE A 248 -13.68 6.78 -10.74
C PHE A 248 -15.13 7.27 -10.79
N ALA A 249 -15.46 8.12 -11.77
CA ALA A 249 -16.81 8.65 -11.93
C ALA A 249 -17.85 7.54 -12.15
N ASP A 250 -17.57 6.58 -13.03
CA ASP A 250 -18.45 5.46 -13.34
C ASP A 250 -18.77 4.64 -12.09
N GLN A 251 -17.75 4.25 -11.32
CA GLN A 251 -17.98 3.51 -10.08
C GLN A 251 -18.69 4.36 -9.02
N LEU A 252 -18.39 5.66 -8.90
CA LEU A 252 -19.09 6.53 -7.95
C LEU A 252 -20.58 6.68 -8.31
N ARG A 253 -20.95 6.71 -9.60
CA ARG A 253 -22.37 6.71 -10.01
C ARG A 253 -23.08 5.45 -9.55
N LEU A 254 -22.44 4.28 -9.71
CA LEU A 254 -22.97 3.00 -9.23
C LEU A 254 -23.10 2.98 -7.70
N ASP A 255 -22.09 3.47 -6.98
CA ASP A 255 -22.09 3.52 -5.51
C ASP A 255 -23.18 4.46 -4.99
N LEU A 256 -23.39 5.63 -5.61
CA LEU A 256 -24.46 6.55 -5.24
C LEU A 256 -25.85 5.95 -5.49
N ALA A 257 -26.03 5.24 -6.60
CA ALA A 257 -27.29 4.55 -6.89
C ALA A 257 -27.55 3.40 -5.89
N ALA A 258 -26.52 2.61 -5.55
CA ALA A 258 -26.61 1.55 -4.55
C ALA A 258 -26.91 2.11 -3.14
N MET A 259 -26.26 3.22 -2.75
CA MET A 259 -26.52 3.92 -1.49
C MET A 259 -27.98 4.36 -1.37
N ARG A 260 -28.55 4.95 -2.43
CA ARG A 260 -29.98 5.36 -2.45
C ARG A 260 -30.94 4.19 -2.28
N ARG A 261 -30.54 2.98 -2.69
CA ARG A 261 -31.31 1.74 -2.52
C ARG A 261 -31.01 1.01 -1.20
N GLY A 262 -30.17 1.56 -0.32
CA GLY A 262 -29.76 0.89 0.91
C GLY A 262 -28.90 -0.36 0.68
N GLN A 263 -28.22 -0.45 -0.48
CA GLN A 263 -27.38 -1.58 -0.86
C GLN A 263 -25.91 -1.34 -0.49
N ARG A 264 -25.10 -2.41 -0.54
CA ARG A 264 -23.65 -2.30 -0.34
C ARG A 264 -23.01 -1.49 -1.47
N VAL A 265 -22.06 -0.63 -1.10
CA VAL A 265 -21.26 0.20 -2.02
C VAL A 265 -19.82 -0.29 -2.09
N SER A 266 -19.13 0.06 -3.16
CA SER A 266 -17.70 -0.25 -3.31
C SER A 266 -16.81 0.60 -2.38
N LEU A 267 -15.51 0.31 -2.36
CA LEU A 267 -14.51 1.13 -1.67
C LEU A 267 -13.99 2.31 -2.52
N CYS A 268 -14.60 2.61 -3.67
CA CYS A 268 -14.14 3.67 -4.57
C CYS A 268 -14.10 5.03 -3.86
N ALA A 269 -15.17 5.41 -3.15
CA ALA A 269 -15.23 6.66 -2.39
C ALA A 269 -14.15 6.78 -1.30
N LYS A 270 -13.72 5.66 -0.69
CA LYS A 270 -12.62 5.66 0.29
C LYS A 270 -11.29 6.10 -0.34
N TRP A 271 -11.07 5.74 -1.59
CA TRP A 271 -9.80 5.95 -2.28
C TRP A 271 -9.83 7.11 -3.28
N CYS A 272 -11.01 7.62 -3.61
CA CYS A 272 -11.17 8.84 -4.40
C CYS A 272 -10.35 9.97 -3.78
N PRO A 273 -9.55 10.70 -4.57
CA PRO A 273 -8.70 11.75 -4.04
C PRO A 273 -9.53 12.89 -3.46
N LEU A 274 -8.97 13.56 -2.46
CA LEU A 274 -9.54 14.76 -1.89
C LEU A 274 -8.86 16.00 -2.49
N LEU A 275 -9.68 17.03 -2.72
CA LEU A 275 -9.22 18.29 -3.30
C LEU A 275 -8.08 18.90 -2.47
N TYR A 276 -6.99 19.28 -3.14
CA TYR A 276 -5.78 19.84 -2.55
C TYR A 276 -5.00 18.91 -1.62
N HIS A 277 -5.26 17.60 -1.64
CA HIS A 277 -4.48 16.59 -0.92
C HIS A 277 -3.51 15.84 -1.85
N SER A 278 -2.77 14.87 -1.30
CA SER A 278 -1.60 14.20 -1.91
C SER A 278 -1.68 13.96 -3.43
N PHE A 279 -2.65 13.19 -3.94
CA PHE A 279 -2.74 12.91 -5.38
C PHE A 279 -3.17 14.11 -6.20
N ASP A 280 -4.17 14.84 -5.73
CA ASP A 280 -4.72 16.00 -6.42
C ASP A 280 -3.69 17.12 -6.57
N ARG A 281 -2.81 17.32 -5.58
CA ARG A 281 -1.71 18.29 -5.70
C ARG A 281 -0.73 17.99 -6.83
N ARG A 282 -0.58 16.71 -7.18
CA ARG A 282 0.42 16.21 -8.13
C ARG A 282 -0.16 16.03 -9.52
N THR A 283 -1.48 15.88 -9.63
CA THR A 283 -2.16 15.48 -10.88
C THR A 283 -3.36 16.36 -11.24
N LEU A 284 -3.95 17.09 -10.29
CA LEU A 284 -5.22 17.83 -10.44
C LEU A 284 -6.45 16.95 -10.79
N ILE A 285 -6.35 15.64 -10.55
CA ILE A 285 -7.34 14.64 -10.96
C ILE A 285 -8.74 14.83 -10.33
N CYS A 286 -8.89 15.53 -9.18
CA CYS A 286 -10.22 15.72 -8.60
C CYS A 286 -11.15 16.49 -9.53
N GLU A 287 -10.60 17.43 -10.31
CA GLU A 287 -11.41 18.16 -11.28
C GLU A 287 -11.85 17.27 -12.44
N GLY A 288 -10.95 16.43 -12.97
CA GLY A 288 -11.29 15.43 -14.00
C GLY A 288 -12.40 14.48 -13.53
N ILE A 289 -12.25 13.89 -12.34
CA ILE A 289 -13.29 13.01 -11.75
C ILE A 289 -14.62 13.76 -11.59
N ALA A 290 -14.58 15.01 -11.11
CA ALA A 290 -15.77 15.81 -10.89
C ALA A 290 -16.50 16.16 -12.20
N ARG A 291 -15.75 16.48 -13.26
CA ARG A 291 -16.32 16.80 -14.58
C ARG A 291 -16.97 15.58 -15.22
N TRP A 292 -16.34 14.41 -15.14
CA TRP A 292 -16.96 13.15 -15.56
C TRP A 292 -18.22 12.85 -14.76
N LEU A 293 -18.15 12.92 -13.42
CA LEU A 293 -19.29 12.58 -12.56
C LEU A 293 -20.47 13.56 -12.72
N PHE A 294 -20.18 14.84 -12.95
CA PHE A 294 -21.16 15.92 -13.12
C PHE A 294 -20.88 16.71 -14.42
N PRO A 295 -21.34 16.22 -15.58
CA PRO A 295 -21.13 16.89 -16.86
C PRO A 295 -21.74 18.30 -16.90
N ALA A 296 -21.14 19.21 -17.67
CA ALA A 296 -21.62 20.59 -17.83
C ALA A 296 -23.04 20.68 -18.41
N SER A 297 -23.49 19.64 -19.13
CA SER A 297 -24.84 19.52 -19.69
C SER A 297 -25.95 19.38 -18.65
N LEU A 298 -25.62 19.15 -17.37
CA LEU A 298 -26.63 19.05 -16.31
C LEU A 298 -27.33 20.41 -16.09
N PRO A 299 -28.68 20.44 -15.93
CA PRO A 299 -29.44 21.69 -15.80
C PRO A 299 -28.95 22.64 -14.70
N GLN A 300 -28.40 22.09 -13.60
CA GLN A 300 -27.85 22.84 -12.47
C GLN A 300 -26.59 23.68 -12.81
N PHE A 301 -25.98 23.44 -13.98
CA PHE A 301 -24.86 24.21 -14.51
C PHE A 301 -25.25 25.12 -15.67
N ALA A 302 -26.51 25.16 -16.08
CA ALA A 302 -26.98 26.05 -17.13
C ALA A 302 -26.63 27.52 -16.81
N GLY A 303 -26.00 28.20 -17.77
CA GLY A 303 -25.56 29.60 -17.64
C GLY A 303 -24.37 29.81 -16.69
N CYS A 304 -23.70 28.76 -16.21
CA CYS A 304 -22.44 28.91 -15.48
C CYS A 304 -21.29 29.24 -16.44
N THR A 305 -20.36 30.10 -16.01
CA THR A 305 -19.07 30.21 -16.69
C THR A 305 -18.22 28.96 -16.40
N GLU A 306 -17.20 28.68 -17.22
CA GLU A 306 -16.28 27.54 -17.03
C GLU A 306 -15.72 27.48 -15.60
N ARG A 307 -15.25 28.62 -15.07
CA ARG A 307 -14.74 28.71 -13.71
C ARG A 307 -15.80 28.37 -12.65
N GLN A 308 -17.04 28.79 -12.86
CA GLN A 308 -18.15 28.49 -11.96
C GLN A 308 -18.53 27.01 -12.02
N TYR A 309 -18.59 26.43 -13.22
CA TYR A 309 -18.83 25.01 -13.44
C TYR A 309 -17.78 24.16 -12.73
N ALA A 310 -16.48 24.39 -13.00
CA ALA A 310 -15.38 23.65 -12.40
C ALA A 310 -15.36 23.74 -10.86
N TYR A 311 -15.70 24.90 -10.29
CA TYR A 311 -15.87 25.05 -8.84
C TYR A 311 -17.05 24.22 -8.31
N ARG A 312 -18.23 24.34 -8.92
CA ARG A 312 -19.45 23.66 -8.48
C ARG A 312 -19.34 22.14 -8.62
N ALA A 313 -18.77 21.63 -9.71
CA ALA A 313 -18.55 20.20 -9.92
C ALA A 313 -17.66 19.61 -8.81
N ARG A 314 -16.53 20.26 -8.48
CA ARG A 314 -15.65 19.82 -7.39
C ARG A 314 -16.32 19.88 -6.02
N ASP A 315 -17.14 20.91 -5.77
CA ASP A 315 -17.92 21.02 -4.53
C ASP A 315 -18.95 19.89 -4.40
N LEU A 316 -19.62 19.51 -5.49
CA LEU A 316 -20.55 18.38 -5.53
C LEU A 316 -19.83 17.05 -5.28
N LEU A 317 -18.68 16.83 -5.92
CA LEU A 317 -17.86 15.64 -5.66
C LEU A 317 -17.53 15.53 -4.16
N ARG A 318 -17.06 16.62 -3.55
CA ARG A 318 -16.77 16.67 -2.11
C ARG A 318 -18.00 16.30 -1.25
N LYS A 319 -19.19 16.80 -1.59
CA LYS A 319 -20.44 16.48 -0.87
C LYS A 319 -20.79 15.00 -0.99
N GLN A 320 -20.80 14.47 -2.22
CA GLN A 320 -21.13 13.06 -2.47
C GLN A 320 -20.14 12.10 -1.81
N LEU A 321 -18.84 12.42 -1.79
CA LEU A 321 -17.84 11.62 -1.06
C LEU A 321 -18.08 11.64 0.46
N SER A 322 -18.55 12.76 1.01
CA SER A 322 -18.90 12.83 2.43
C SER A 322 -20.14 12.01 2.76
N GLU A 323 -21.15 12.00 1.88
CA GLU A 323 -22.37 11.19 2.02
C GLU A 323 -22.03 9.69 1.96
N LEU A 324 -21.28 9.27 0.93
CA LEU A 324 -20.81 7.88 0.81
C LEU A 324 -19.94 7.47 2.00
N GLY A 325 -19.02 8.34 2.44
CA GLY A 325 -18.17 8.07 3.59
C GLY A 325 -18.92 7.90 4.90
N GLU A 326 -20.04 8.63 5.07
CA GLU A 326 -20.95 8.46 6.21
C GLU A 326 -21.71 7.14 6.11
N TYR A 327 -22.26 6.83 4.94
CA TYR A 327 -22.99 5.59 4.68
C TYR A 327 -22.13 4.34 4.90
N MET A 328 -20.88 4.38 4.46
CA MET A 328 -19.91 3.29 4.63
C MET A 328 -19.45 3.09 6.09
N LYS A 329 -19.67 4.08 6.96
CA LYS A 329 -19.21 4.09 8.36
C LYS A 329 -17.72 3.72 8.51
N LEU A 330 -16.87 4.35 7.70
CA LEU A 330 -15.42 4.05 7.70
C LEU A 330 -14.81 4.25 9.10
N PRO A 331 -13.98 3.31 9.60
CA PRO A 331 -13.41 3.38 10.95
C PRO A 331 -12.65 4.68 11.20
N GLU A 332 -11.82 5.11 10.25
CA GLU A 332 -11.04 6.33 10.38
C GLU A 332 -11.93 7.58 10.56
N ARG A 333 -13.09 7.62 9.89
CA ARG A 333 -14.08 8.70 10.03
C ARG A 333 -14.77 8.64 11.39
N LEU A 334 -15.24 7.46 11.81
CA LEU A 334 -15.89 7.28 13.11
C LEU A 334 -14.95 7.65 14.27
N MET A 335 -13.68 7.24 14.19
CA MET A 335 -12.63 7.59 15.15
C MET A 335 -12.42 9.11 15.24
N CYS A 336 -12.32 9.80 14.10
CA CYS A 336 -12.18 11.26 14.05
C CYS A 336 -13.39 11.98 14.66
N GLN A 337 -14.59 11.43 14.53
CA GLN A 337 -15.83 11.96 15.10
C GLN A 337 -16.10 11.49 16.53
N GLN A 338 -15.17 10.72 17.14
CA GLN A 338 -15.32 10.12 18.46
C GLN A 338 -16.54 9.18 18.60
N ARG A 339 -17.04 8.64 17.49
CA ARG A 339 -18.18 7.70 17.42
C ARG A 339 -17.71 6.26 17.56
N TRP A 340 -16.90 5.98 18.59
CA TRP A 340 -16.32 4.66 18.82
C TRP A 340 -17.40 3.58 18.93
N GLY A 341 -18.53 3.90 19.56
CA GLY A 341 -19.71 3.04 19.72
C GLY A 341 -20.25 2.41 18.44
N GLU A 342 -20.01 3.02 17.28
CA GLU A 342 -20.49 2.51 15.99
C GLU A 342 -19.47 1.62 15.25
N ILE A 343 -18.28 1.44 15.82
CA ILE A 343 -17.25 0.58 15.25
C ILE A 343 -17.60 -0.89 15.50
N HIS A 344 -17.83 -1.63 14.43
CA HIS A 344 -18.11 -3.07 14.49
C HIS A 344 -16.82 -3.90 14.33
N TYR A 345 -16.13 -4.20 15.43
CA TYR A 345 -14.81 -4.87 15.41
C TYR A 345 -14.77 -6.16 14.59
N LYS A 346 -15.80 -7.01 14.66
CA LYS A 346 -15.89 -8.27 13.90
C LYS A 346 -15.86 -8.06 12.38
N ALA A 347 -16.39 -6.93 11.89
CA ALA A 347 -16.44 -6.62 10.46
C ALA A 347 -15.16 -5.92 9.97
N LEU A 348 -14.28 -5.48 10.87
CA LEU A 348 -13.07 -4.76 10.48
C LEU A 348 -12.05 -5.68 9.79
N PRO A 349 -11.41 -5.22 8.71
CA PRO A 349 -10.25 -5.91 8.16
C PRO A 349 -9.13 -6.00 9.20
N ALA A 350 -8.39 -7.11 9.21
CA ALA A 350 -7.29 -7.33 10.16
C ALA A 350 -6.22 -6.21 10.10
N ALA A 351 -5.92 -5.68 8.91
CA ALA A 351 -5.01 -4.55 8.75
C ALA A 351 -5.48 -3.28 9.48
N CYS A 352 -6.80 -3.02 9.50
CA CYS A 352 -7.39 -1.90 10.24
C CYS A 352 -7.28 -2.14 11.76
N LEU A 353 -7.61 -3.35 12.21
CA LEU A 353 -7.48 -3.75 13.62
C LEU A 353 -6.07 -3.52 14.12
N THR A 354 -5.07 -3.99 13.39
CA THR A 354 -3.67 -3.79 13.74
C THR A 354 -3.30 -2.31 13.79
N LYS A 355 -3.62 -1.55 12.74
CA LYS A 355 -3.19 -0.15 12.62
C LYS A 355 -3.75 0.72 13.76
N HIS A 356 -4.94 0.39 14.25
CA HIS A 356 -5.68 1.23 15.20
C HIS A 356 -5.88 0.59 16.58
N ALA A 357 -5.27 -0.58 16.86
CA ALA A 357 -5.42 -1.32 18.11
C ALA A 357 -5.23 -0.45 19.36
N LYS A 358 -4.14 0.33 19.43
CA LYS A 358 -3.85 1.24 20.56
C LYS A 358 -4.94 2.31 20.74
N SER A 359 -5.52 2.78 19.64
CA SER A 359 -6.61 3.76 19.69
C SER A 359 -7.91 3.12 20.20
N PHE A 360 -8.22 1.90 19.76
CA PHE A 360 -9.38 1.16 20.26
C PHE A 360 -9.26 0.85 21.75
N GLU A 361 -8.09 0.37 22.19
CA GLU A 361 -7.83 0.11 23.61
C GLU A 361 -7.95 1.38 24.47
N LYS A 362 -7.49 2.52 23.95
CA LYS A 362 -7.57 3.79 24.68
C LYS A 362 -8.99 4.37 24.77
N HIS A 363 -9.78 4.26 23.70
CA HIS A 363 -11.03 5.01 23.58
C HIS A 363 -12.30 4.15 23.71
N ASP A 364 -12.18 2.83 23.62
CA ASP A 364 -13.27 1.88 23.78
C ASP A 364 -12.78 0.57 24.46
N PRO A 365 -12.18 0.67 25.66
CA PRO A 365 -11.46 -0.43 26.30
C PRO A 365 -12.34 -1.65 26.59
N VAL A 366 -13.60 -1.46 26.96
CA VAL A 366 -14.50 -2.54 27.38
C VAL A 366 -14.84 -3.45 26.20
N ARG A 367 -15.45 -2.89 25.14
CA ARG A 367 -15.86 -3.68 23.97
C ARG A 367 -14.68 -4.21 23.18
N PHE A 368 -13.58 -3.46 23.15
CA PHE A 368 -12.36 -3.94 22.52
C PHE A 368 -11.76 -5.12 23.30
N ARG A 369 -11.74 -5.08 24.64
CA ARG A 369 -11.28 -6.21 25.46
C ARG A 369 -12.17 -7.44 25.30
N GLU A 370 -13.50 -7.28 25.37
CA GLU A 370 -14.43 -8.38 25.10
C GLU A 370 -14.22 -9.01 23.71
N PHE A 371 -13.91 -8.19 22.70
CA PHE A 371 -13.57 -8.67 21.36
C PHE A 371 -12.25 -9.45 21.38
N MET A 372 -11.22 -8.94 22.05
CA MET A 372 -9.92 -9.60 22.17
C MET A 372 -10.02 -10.94 22.91
N ASP A 373 -10.77 -11.01 24.01
CA ASP A 373 -11.00 -12.25 24.77
C ASP A 373 -11.68 -13.30 23.88
N LYS A 374 -12.64 -12.89 23.05
CA LYS A 374 -13.32 -13.75 22.06
C LYS A 374 -12.37 -14.21 20.95
N VAL A 375 -11.39 -13.40 20.54
CA VAL A 375 -10.37 -13.77 19.56
C VAL A 375 -9.39 -14.78 20.16
N GLU A 376 -8.94 -14.56 21.40
CA GLU A 376 -8.01 -15.43 22.11
C GLU A 376 -8.57 -16.85 22.30
N CYS A 377 -9.81 -16.95 22.83
CA CYS A 377 -10.50 -18.23 22.98
C CYS A 377 -11.02 -18.83 21.66
N GLY A 378 -10.73 -18.22 20.50
CA GLY A 378 -11.08 -18.74 19.18
C GLY A 378 -12.56 -18.64 18.80
N LYS A 379 -13.39 -17.95 19.59
CA LYS A 379 -14.84 -17.76 19.31
C LYS A 379 -15.10 -16.79 18.16
N VAL A 380 -14.13 -15.93 17.82
CA VAL A 380 -14.24 -14.96 16.73
C VAL A 380 -13.07 -15.12 15.76
N ARG A 381 -13.40 -15.45 14.51
CA ARG A 381 -12.43 -15.47 13.39
C ARG A 381 -12.16 -14.05 12.91
N VAL A 382 -10.90 -13.65 12.89
CA VAL A 382 -10.45 -12.34 12.40
C VAL A 382 -10.41 -12.33 10.87
N ASN A 383 -10.84 -11.23 10.23
CA ASN A 383 -10.81 -11.09 8.77
C ASN A 383 -9.37 -10.83 8.25
N THR A 384 -8.61 -11.91 8.03
CA THR A 384 -7.19 -11.89 7.63
C THR A 384 -6.95 -11.87 6.13
N GLY A 385 -7.97 -11.58 5.30
CA GLY A 385 -7.91 -11.76 3.85
C GLY A 385 -6.76 -11.04 3.12
N ALA A 386 -6.22 -9.96 3.69
CA ALA A 386 -5.15 -9.16 3.09
C ALA A 386 -3.80 -9.21 3.84
N LEU A 387 -3.68 -9.96 4.95
CA LEU A 387 -2.43 -10.07 5.70
C LEU A 387 -1.58 -11.22 5.17
N GLN A 388 -0.26 -11.03 5.16
CA GLN A 388 0.70 -12.08 4.83
C GLN A 388 1.26 -12.78 6.08
N PRO A 389 1.72 -14.05 5.96
CA PRO A 389 2.29 -14.81 7.09
C PRO A 389 3.36 -14.04 7.86
N HIS A 390 4.34 -13.49 7.15
CA HIS A 390 5.47 -12.76 7.75
C HIS A 390 5.03 -11.47 8.48
N GLU A 391 3.95 -10.82 8.04
CA GLU A 391 3.40 -9.64 8.72
C GLU A 391 2.78 -9.97 10.07
N ILE A 392 2.20 -11.18 10.20
CA ILE A 392 1.62 -11.68 11.45
C ILE A 392 2.74 -12.08 12.42
N LEU A 393 3.72 -12.87 11.96
CA LEU A 393 4.86 -13.31 12.78
C LEU A 393 5.63 -12.13 13.38
N ARG A 394 5.84 -11.08 12.59
CA ARG A 394 6.50 -9.87 13.09
C ARG A 394 5.78 -9.25 14.29
N ARG A 395 4.45 -9.30 14.34
CA ARG A 395 3.65 -8.75 15.44
C ARG A 395 3.61 -9.68 16.64
N ALA A 396 3.69 -10.98 16.43
CA ALA A 396 3.83 -11.94 17.53
C ALA A 396 5.10 -11.66 18.38
N LYS A 397 6.11 -11.05 17.77
CA LYS A 397 7.35 -10.60 18.42
C LYS A 397 7.29 -9.20 19.06
N ALA A 398 6.18 -8.47 18.92
CA ALA A 398 6.06 -7.15 19.51
C ALA A 398 5.95 -7.23 21.05
N SER A 399 6.34 -6.16 21.75
CA SER A 399 6.31 -6.14 23.22
C SER A 399 4.91 -6.03 23.83
N GLY A 400 3.89 -5.62 23.05
CA GLY A 400 2.53 -5.40 23.56
C GLY A 400 1.68 -6.66 23.59
N THR A 401 1.07 -6.97 24.75
CA THR A 401 0.18 -8.13 24.95
C THR A 401 -0.97 -8.19 23.94
N SER A 402 -1.66 -7.06 23.70
CA SER A 402 -2.76 -6.97 22.73
C SER A 402 -2.33 -7.28 21.30
N GLU A 403 -1.09 -6.92 20.92
CA GLU A 403 -0.55 -7.20 19.58
C GLU A 403 -0.24 -8.70 19.41
N LYS A 404 0.28 -9.35 20.45
CA LYS A 404 0.53 -10.80 20.45
C LYS A 404 -0.76 -11.62 20.35
N ILE A 405 -1.77 -11.29 21.15
CA ILE A 405 -3.09 -11.96 21.11
C ILE A 405 -3.72 -11.80 19.72
N LEU A 406 -3.68 -10.59 19.16
CA LEU A 406 -4.20 -10.34 17.82
C LEU A 406 -3.43 -11.13 16.76
N ALA A 407 -2.09 -11.18 16.84
CA ALA A 407 -1.27 -11.96 15.92
C ALA A 407 -1.58 -13.45 16.00
N GLN A 408 -1.73 -14.01 17.21
CA GLN A 408 -2.13 -15.40 17.42
C GLN A 408 -3.48 -15.72 16.77
N GLY A 409 -4.50 -14.88 17.00
CA GLY A 409 -5.82 -15.04 16.39
C GLY A 409 -5.81 -14.87 14.87
N GLN A 410 -4.97 -13.95 14.35
CA GLN A 410 -4.76 -13.75 12.92
C GLN A 410 -4.10 -14.98 12.27
N TRP A 411 -3.10 -15.57 12.92
CA TRP A 411 -2.41 -16.77 12.46
C TRP A 411 -3.35 -17.97 12.39
N ARG A 412 -4.07 -18.26 13.48
CA ARG A 412 -5.07 -19.34 13.52
C ARG A 412 -6.09 -19.21 12.37
N ALA A 413 -6.66 -18.01 12.20
CA ALA A 413 -7.62 -17.74 11.12
C ALA A 413 -7.02 -17.88 9.71
N MET A 414 -5.71 -17.67 9.54
CA MET A 414 -4.99 -17.88 8.29
C MET A 414 -4.76 -19.37 8.03
N VAL A 415 -4.26 -20.12 9.02
CA VAL A 415 -4.05 -21.57 8.92
C VAL A 415 -5.36 -22.28 8.58
N ASP A 416 -6.45 -21.96 9.30
CA ASP A 416 -7.78 -22.53 9.03
C ASP A 416 -8.24 -22.24 7.60
N ARG A 417 -8.00 -21.02 7.11
CA ARG A 417 -8.38 -20.61 5.75
C ARG A 417 -7.60 -21.35 4.67
N VAL A 418 -6.30 -21.56 4.89
CA VAL A 418 -5.47 -22.31 3.93
C VAL A 418 -5.85 -23.79 3.99
N ARG A 419 -6.11 -24.34 5.19
CA ARG A 419 -6.59 -25.71 5.38
C ARG A 419 -7.94 -25.97 4.71
N GLU A 420 -8.88 -25.02 4.80
CA GLU A 420 -10.16 -25.05 4.07
C GLU A 420 -9.97 -25.08 2.55
N ALA A 421 -8.88 -24.50 2.04
CA ALA A 421 -8.56 -24.49 0.61
C ALA A 421 -7.82 -25.76 0.14
N GLY A 422 -7.27 -26.56 1.07
CA GLY A 422 -6.59 -27.83 0.80
C GLY A 422 -5.57 -28.20 1.90
N GLN A 423 -5.36 -29.49 2.13
CA GLN A 423 -4.27 -30.00 2.99
C GLN A 423 -2.99 -30.24 2.18
N LEU A 424 -1.84 -30.04 2.83
CA LEU A 424 -0.53 -30.40 2.30
C LEU A 424 -0.22 -31.84 2.73
N GLN A 425 -0.52 -32.83 1.88
CA GLN A 425 -0.19 -34.23 2.18
C GLN A 425 1.29 -34.50 1.90
N ASP A 426 1.97 -35.15 2.86
CA ASP A 426 3.36 -35.61 2.76
C ASP A 426 4.35 -34.53 2.28
N CYS A 427 4.15 -33.29 2.69
CA CYS A 427 5.02 -32.16 2.38
C CYS A 427 5.93 -31.81 3.56
N ILE A 428 7.18 -31.45 3.28
CA ILE A 428 8.11 -30.94 4.29
C ILE A 428 8.79 -29.66 3.83
N ALA A 429 8.99 -28.72 4.75
CA ALA A 429 9.69 -27.47 4.50
C ALA A 429 11.17 -27.58 4.87
N VAL A 430 12.04 -27.09 4.00
CA VAL A 430 13.43 -26.76 4.29
C VAL A 430 13.50 -25.26 4.56
N CYS A 431 13.81 -24.90 5.80
CA CYS A 431 13.77 -23.51 6.26
C CYS A 431 15.18 -22.89 6.27
N ASP A 432 15.42 -21.93 5.39
CA ASP A 432 16.66 -21.17 5.37
C ASP A 432 16.66 -20.04 6.42
N VAL A 433 17.43 -20.27 7.48
CA VAL A 433 17.71 -19.32 8.56
C VAL A 433 19.18 -18.88 8.56
N SER A 434 19.85 -18.97 7.42
CA SER A 434 21.24 -18.56 7.27
C SER A 434 21.43 -17.04 7.40
N GLY A 435 22.69 -16.63 7.50
CA GLY A 435 23.07 -15.23 7.56
C GLY A 435 22.50 -14.43 6.39
N SER A 436 22.74 -14.84 5.14
CA SER A 436 22.34 -14.07 3.93
C SER A 436 20.85 -13.67 3.93
N MET A 437 19.98 -14.53 4.48
CA MET A 437 18.55 -14.30 4.66
C MET A 437 18.19 -13.17 5.65
N SER A 438 19.16 -12.61 6.36
CA SER A 438 19.00 -11.50 7.31
C SER A 438 19.60 -10.18 6.82
N TRP A 439 20.38 -10.18 5.73
CA TRP A 439 21.16 -9.00 5.31
C TRP A 439 20.33 -7.98 4.54
N CYS A 440 19.23 -8.40 3.90
CA CYS A 440 18.32 -7.52 3.19
C CYS A 440 16.93 -7.46 3.84
N GLU A 441 16.23 -6.36 3.59
CA GLU A 441 14.80 -6.27 3.90
C GLU A 441 14.01 -6.84 2.71
N ALA A 442 13.09 -7.76 3.00
CA ALA A 442 12.10 -8.31 2.07
C ALA A 442 10.84 -7.43 2.02
N ALA A 443 10.45 -6.87 3.16
CA ALA A 443 9.43 -5.84 3.30
C ALA A 443 9.87 -4.89 4.42
N PRO A 444 9.28 -3.68 4.58
CA PRO A 444 9.75 -2.70 5.55
C PRO A 444 9.86 -3.27 6.97
N GLY A 445 11.07 -3.56 7.46
CA GLY A 445 11.32 -4.21 8.76
C GLY A 445 10.96 -5.70 8.85
N VAL A 446 11.04 -6.43 7.73
CA VAL A 446 10.88 -7.88 7.58
C VAL A 446 12.05 -8.39 6.74
N THR A 447 12.75 -9.42 7.17
CA THR A 447 13.85 -10.03 6.39
C THR A 447 13.36 -11.25 5.58
N PRO A 448 14.08 -11.71 4.56
CA PRO A 448 13.79 -12.99 3.90
C PRO A 448 13.68 -14.16 4.89
N MET A 449 14.49 -14.17 5.95
CA MET A 449 14.42 -15.15 7.04
C MET A 449 13.06 -15.12 7.74
N ASP A 450 12.48 -13.94 8.02
CA ASP A 450 11.13 -13.85 8.58
C ASP A 450 10.10 -14.53 7.66
N VAL A 451 10.25 -14.38 6.34
CA VAL A 451 9.37 -15.01 5.36
C VAL A 451 9.58 -16.52 5.31
N ALA A 452 10.83 -16.99 5.30
CA ALA A 452 11.18 -18.41 5.30
C ALA A 452 10.58 -19.13 6.51
N ILE A 453 10.71 -18.52 7.71
CA ILE A 453 10.12 -19.05 8.95
C ILE A 453 8.60 -19.06 8.85
N ALA A 454 7.98 -17.97 8.36
CA ALA A 454 6.53 -17.89 8.24
C ALA A 454 5.94 -18.97 7.33
N LEU A 455 6.54 -19.17 6.15
CA LEU A 455 6.08 -20.18 5.20
C LEU A 455 6.37 -21.59 5.69
N SER A 456 7.51 -21.82 6.34
CA SER A 456 7.87 -23.14 6.90
C SER A 456 6.94 -23.55 8.04
N LEU A 457 6.61 -22.64 8.95
CA LEU A 457 5.63 -22.89 10.02
C LEU A 457 4.24 -23.20 9.42
N LEU A 458 3.83 -22.45 8.40
CA LEU A 458 2.55 -22.69 7.73
C LEU A 458 2.52 -24.07 7.06
N VAL A 459 3.60 -24.50 6.40
CA VAL A 459 3.71 -25.85 5.84
C VAL A 459 3.65 -26.91 6.94
N ALA A 460 4.39 -26.73 8.04
CA ALA A 460 4.43 -27.70 9.14
C ALA A 460 3.07 -27.87 9.85
N GLU A 461 2.28 -26.80 10.01
CA GLU A 461 0.92 -26.85 10.60
C GLU A 461 -0.17 -27.36 9.63
N LEU A 462 0.10 -27.30 8.32
CA LEU A 462 -0.80 -27.79 7.27
C LEU A 462 -0.46 -29.21 6.80
N ALA A 463 0.78 -29.64 7.06
CA ALA A 463 1.26 -30.98 6.77
C ALA A 463 0.46 -32.02 7.56
N SER A 464 0.30 -33.19 6.97
CA SER A 464 -0.34 -34.35 7.59
C SER A 464 0.59 -35.56 7.55
N GLY A 465 0.31 -36.56 8.37
CA GLY A 465 1.10 -37.80 8.44
C GLY A 465 2.38 -37.66 9.27
N LEU A 466 3.39 -38.49 8.96
CA LEU A 466 4.63 -38.62 9.73
C LEU A 466 5.54 -37.38 9.68
N LEU A 467 5.26 -36.44 8.77
CA LEU A 467 6.01 -35.21 8.55
C LEU A 467 5.27 -33.97 9.08
N ALA A 468 4.11 -34.14 9.71
CA ALA A 468 3.41 -33.06 10.39
C ALA A 468 4.28 -32.49 11.50
N GLU A 469 4.24 -31.16 11.69
CA GLU A 469 4.99 -30.46 12.74
C GLU A 469 6.52 -30.67 12.65
N GLN A 470 7.04 -30.99 11.46
CA GLN A 470 8.48 -31.15 11.22
C GLN A 470 8.99 -30.18 10.16
N VAL A 471 10.24 -29.75 10.34
CA VAL A 471 10.98 -28.92 9.39
C VAL A 471 12.41 -29.43 9.23
N ILE A 472 13.01 -29.20 8.07
CA ILE A 472 14.43 -29.50 7.83
C ILE A 472 15.24 -28.22 7.95
N THR A 473 16.36 -28.30 8.66
CA THR A 473 17.31 -27.18 8.82
C THR A 473 18.15 -26.97 7.56
N PHE A 474 18.40 -25.70 7.20
CA PHE A 474 19.29 -25.32 6.10
C PHE A 474 20.72 -25.11 6.64
N HIS A 475 21.49 -26.20 6.67
CA HIS A 475 22.80 -26.25 7.32
C HIS A 475 23.79 -27.14 6.52
N GLU A 476 25.09 -27.08 6.83
CA GLU A 476 26.12 -27.98 6.28
C GLU A 476 25.89 -29.46 6.66
N SER A 477 25.14 -29.69 7.72
CA SER A 477 24.68 -30.99 8.23
C SER A 477 23.21 -30.84 8.61
N PRO A 478 22.28 -31.01 7.65
CA PRO A 478 20.86 -30.78 7.86
C PRO A 478 20.25 -31.83 8.78
N THR A 479 19.26 -31.43 9.56
CA THR A 479 18.53 -32.29 10.51
C THR A 479 17.03 -32.03 10.39
N MET A 480 16.23 -33.07 10.68
CA MET A 480 14.78 -32.92 10.86
C MET A 480 14.50 -32.48 12.29
N ALA A 481 13.95 -31.29 12.47
CA ALA A 481 13.56 -30.73 13.76
C ALA A 481 12.04 -30.82 13.92
N ALA A 482 11.60 -31.44 15.02
CA ALA A 482 10.20 -31.40 15.43
C ALA A 482 9.90 -30.04 16.09
N LEU A 483 8.77 -29.44 15.72
CA LEU A 483 8.27 -28.24 16.38
C LEU A 483 7.91 -28.56 17.85
N PRO A 484 8.06 -27.60 18.76
CA PRO A 484 7.63 -27.78 20.14
C PRO A 484 6.11 -27.94 20.20
N ALA A 485 5.62 -28.76 21.15
CA ALA A 485 4.20 -28.99 21.39
C ALA A 485 3.53 -27.76 22.07
N THR A 486 3.43 -26.66 21.33
CA THR A 486 2.83 -25.39 21.77
C THR A 486 2.03 -24.77 20.62
N SER A 487 0.88 -24.18 20.96
CA SER A 487 0.12 -23.36 20.00
C SER A 487 0.55 -21.89 20.00
N ASN A 488 1.51 -21.50 20.84
CA ASN A 488 1.97 -20.12 20.96
C ASN A 488 2.88 -19.75 19.79
N LEU A 489 2.39 -18.86 18.93
CA LEU A 489 3.11 -18.41 17.74
C LEU A 489 4.46 -17.75 18.07
N ALA A 490 4.56 -17.00 19.17
CA ALA A 490 5.82 -16.36 19.53
C ALA A 490 6.89 -17.41 19.89
N GLU A 491 6.51 -18.46 20.63
CA GLU A 491 7.40 -19.56 20.98
C GLU A 491 7.84 -20.36 19.75
N LEU A 492 6.91 -20.64 18.83
CA LEU A 492 7.21 -21.33 17.57
C LEU A 492 8.19 -20.51 16.71
N VAL A 493 7.97 -19.20 16.59
CA VAL A 493 8.87 -18.31 15.85
C VAL A 493 10.25 -18.27 16.47
N ASP A 494 10.32 -18.14 17.80
CA ASP A 494 11.58 -18.09 18.54
C ASP A 494 12.35 -19.42 18.44
N PHE A 495 11.63 -20.56 18.44
CA PHE A 495 12.23 -21.87 18.16
C PHE A 495 12.84 -21.93 16.76
N MET A 496 12.06 -21.58 15.73
CA MET A 496 12.52 -21.60 14.34
C MET A 496 13.75 -20.72 14.12
N ARG A 497 13.83 -19.57 14.79
CA ARG A 497 14.99 -18.65 14.72
C ARG A 497 16.26 -19.20 15.35
N ARG A 498 16.14 -20.09 16.32
CA ARG A 498 17.26 -20.73 17.01
C ARG A 498 17.70 -22.04 16.35
N LEU A 499 17.02 -22.48 15.29
CA LEU A 499 17.44 -23.64 14.52
C LEU A 499 18.88 -23.42 14.02
N PRO A 500 19.74 -24.46 14.08
CA PRO A 500 21.09 -24.37 13.54
C PRO A 500 21.07 -23.91 12.08
N ALA A 501 21.85 -22.87 11.79
CA ALA A 501 21.97 -22.27 10.47
C ALA A 501 23.45 -22.18 10.08
N GLY A 502 23.78 -22.58 8.84
CA GLY A 502 25.17 -22.65 8.36
C GLY A 502 25.56 -21.45 7.51
N GLY A 503 26.87 -21.18 7.41
CA GLY A 503 27.42 -20.17 6.49
C GLY A 503 27.62 -20.69 5.05
N ARG A 504 27.55 -22.01 4.85
CA ARG A 504 27.47 -22.70 3.57
C ARG A 504 26.39 -23.77 3.71
N THR A 505 25.63 -24.02 2.66
CA THR A 505 24.61 -25.08 2.71
C THR A 505 24.97 -26.16 1.71
N ASN A 506 25.22 -27.36 2.23
CA ASN A 506 25.33 -28.55 1.40
C ASN A 506 23.92 -29.12 1.18
N PHE A 507 23.18 -28.47 0.27
CA PHE A 507 21.80 -28.84 -0.03
C PHE A 507 21.65 -30.31 -0.46
N HIS A 508 22.70 -30.93 -1.01
CA HIS A 508 22.69 -32.36 -1.33
C HIS A 508 22.49 -33.25 -0.10
N LYS A 509 22.96 -32.85 1.09
CA LYS A 509 22.79 -33.64 2.31
C LYS A 509 21.35 -33.70 2.81
N VAL A 510 20.51 -32.74 2.44
CA VAL A 510 19.06 -32.81 2.73
C VAL A 510 18.46 -34.05 2.07
N PHE A 511 18.92 -34.33 0.84
CA PHE A 511 18.47 -35.45 0.05
C PHE A 511 19.06 -36.78 0.51
N GLU A 512 20.30 -36.79 1.03
CA GLU A 512 20.89 -37.97 1.68
C GLU A 512 20.14 -38.34 2.97
N LEU A 513 19.84 -37.36 3.83
CA LEU A 513 19.05 -37.55 5.04
C LEU A 513 17.69 -38.19 4.76
N LEU A 514 17.06 -37.82 3.64
CA LEU A 514 15.77 -38.37 3.23
C LEU A 514 15.89 -39.75 2.59
N LEU A 515 16.97 -40.05 1.86
CA LEU A 515 17.21 -41.39 1.29
C LEU A 515 17.31 -42.48 2.36
N GLU A 516 17.80 -42.14 3.55
CA GLU A 516 17.87 -43.04 4.70
C GLU A 516 16.50 -43.34 5.34
N LYS A 517 15.45 -42.56 5.03
CA LYS A 517 14.11 -42.75 5.60
C LYS A 517 13.35 -43.86 4.88
N GLN A 518 12.50 -44.57 5.62
CA GLN A 518 11.68 -45.65 5.05
C GLN A 518 10.60 -45.13 4.12
N ALA A 519 9.94 -44.02 4.49
CA ALA A 519 8.97 -43.31 3.67
C ALA A 519 9.56 -41.94 3.27
N LEU A 520 9.47 -41.61 1.99
CA LEU A 520 9.91 -40.32 1.45
C LEU A 520 8.74 -39.33 1.42
N PRO A 521 8.98 -38.03 1.64
CA PRO A 521 7.98 -37.01 1.38
C PRO A 521 7.54 -37.04 -0.07
N ARG A 522 6.30 -36.64 -0.34
CA ARG A 522 5.82 -36.40 -1.70
C ARG A 522 6.42 -35.13 -2.27
N LYS A 523 6.45 -34.04 -1.48
CA LYS A 523 6.99 -32.74 -1.91
C LYS A 523 7.93 -32.14 -0.86
N ILE A 524 9.00 -31.51 -1.32
CA ILE A 524 9.95 -30.76 -0.51
C ILE A 524 9.87 -29.29 -0.93
N LEU A 525 9.55 -28.40 0.01
CA LEU A 525 9.46 -26.95 -0.22
C LEU A 525 10.70 -26.26 0.36
N VAL A 526 11.48 -25.61 -0.49
CA VAL A 526 12.74 -24.98 -0.12
C VAL A 526 12.59 -23.48 -0.14
N PHE A 527 12.56 -22.86 1.04
CA PHE A 527 12.44 -21.42 1.21
C PHE A 527 13.83 -20.81 1.44
N SER A 528 14.44 -20.22 0.40
CA SER A 528 15.84 -19.74 0.44
C SER A 528 16.10 -18.62 -0.59
N ASP A 529 17.30 -18.04 -0.58
CA ASP A 529 17.82 -17.08 -1.58
C ASP A 529 18.36 -17.75 -2.86
N MET A 530 18.27 -19.09 -2.93
CA MET A 530 18.73 -19.96 -4.02
C MET A 530 20.25 -19.99 -4.21
N GLN A 531 21.04 -19.50 -3.24
CA GLN A 531 22.50 -19.53 -3.28
C GLN A 531 23.04 -20.81 -2.63
N PHE A 532 22.96 -21.93 -3.34
CA PHE A 532 23.50 -23.21 -2.87
C PHE A 532 25.01 -23.29 -3.08
N ALA A 533 25.73 -23.86 -2.10
CA ALA A 533 27.19 -24.07 -2.19
C ALA A 533 27.52 -25.26 -3.11
N ALA A 534 28.74 -25.28 -3.64
CA ALA A 534 29.22 -26.42 -4.43
C ALA A 534 29.26 -27.70 -3.58
N ALA A 535 28.74 -28.80 -4.14
CA ALA A 535 28.97 -30.15 -3.64
C ALA A 535 30.00 -30.94 -4.47
N GLY A 536 30.78 -30.24 -5.32
CA GLY A 536 31.75 -30.81 -6.24
C GLY A 536 31.20 -31.03 -7.65
N GLY A 537 32.08 -31.07 -8.66
CA GLY A 537 31.73 -31.27 -10.08
C GLY A 537 31.25 -30.02 -10.82
N ASN A 538 31.15 -30.11 -12.16
CA ASN A 538 30.72 -29.01 -13.04
C ASN A 538 29.23 -29.14 -13.43
N SER A 539 28.35 -29.37 -12.45
CA SER A 539 26.92 -29.57 -12.69
C SER A 539 26.06 -28.95 -11.58
N THR A 540 24.80 -28.62 -11.90
CA THR A 540 23.87 -28.02 -10.94
C THR A 540 23.48 -28.98 -9.82
N VAL A 541 23.14 -28.43 -8.66
CA VAL A 541 22.68 -29.18 -7.48
C VAL A 541 21.54 -30.15 -7.79
N LEU A 542 20.53 -29.71 -8.56
CA LEU A 542 19.41 -30.57 -8.98
C LEU A 542 19.87 -31.84 -9.71
N ARG A 543 20.81 -31.72 -10.65
CA ARG A 543 21.30 -32.85 -11.46
C ARG A 543 21.99 -33.91 -10.62
N GLN A 544 22.80 -33.50 -9.63
CA GLN A 544 23.46 -34.49 -8.77
C GLN A 544 22.48 -35.16 -7.80
N ILE A 545 21.44 -34.46 -7.35
CA ILE A 545 20.35 -35.07 -6.56
C ILE A 545 19.60 -36.11 -7.39
N GLN A 546 19.22 -35.76 -8.64
CA GLN A 546 18.55 -36.67 -9.57
C GLN A 546 19.38 -37.94 -9.82
N GLU A 547 20.69 -37.79 -10.01
CA GLU A 547 21.61 -38.92 -10.18
C GLU A 547 21.67 -39.80 -8.92
N LYS A 548 21.79 -39.21 -7.72
CA LYS A 548 21.81 -39.98 -6.47
C LYS A 548 20.54 -40.80 -6.25
N TYR A 549 19.36 -40.22 -6.49
CA TYR A 549 18.09 -40.94 -6.35
C TYR A 549 17.96 -42.06 -7.39
N ARG A 550 18.43 -41.82 -8.62
CA ARG A 550 18.49 -42.84 -9.67
C ARG A 550 19.39 -44.01 -9.27
N GLN A 551 20.58 -43.74 -8.73
CA GLN A 551 21.51 -44.76 -8.23
C GLN A 551 20.94 -45.54 -7.04
N ALA A 552 20.19 -44.87 -6.16
CA ALA A 552 19.51 -45.51 -5.04
C ALA A 552 18.26 -46.30 -5.43
N GLY A 553 17.82 -46.25 -6.70
CA GLY A 553 16.60 -46.92 -7.17
C GLY A 553 15.32 -46.37 -6.54
N ARG A 554 15.33 -45.11 -6.06
CA ARG A 554 14.19 -44.48 -5.39
C ARG A 554 13.61 -43.34 -6.23
N THR A 555 12.30 -43.16 -6.15
CA THR A 555 11.63 -42.02 -6.80
C THR A 555 11.94 -40.74 -6.02
N MET A 556 12.45 -39.73 -6.71
CA MET A 556 12.75 -38.44 -6.10
C MET A 556 11.45 -37.69 -5.73
N PRO A 557 11.34 -37.13 -4.52
CA PRO A 557 10.25 -36.22 -4.16
C PRO A 557 10.16 -35.03 -5.13
N GLU A 558 8.96 -34.52 -5.36
CA GLU A 558 8.81 -33.27 -6.09
C GLU A 558 9.49 -32.13 -5.32
N LEU A 559 10.27 -31.32 -6.02
CA LEU A 559 11.08 -30.27 -5.43
C LEU A 559 10.56 -28.88 -5.81
N VAL A 560 10.22 -28.08 -4.79
CA VAL A 560 9.72 -26.73 -4.97
C VAL A 560 10.80 -25.75 -4.51
N PHE A 561 11.46 -25.11 -5.46
CA PHE A 561 12.38 -24.01 -5.18
C PHE A 561 11.56 -22.73 -5.03
N TRP A 562 11.53 -22.20 -3.81
CA TRP A 562 10.80 -20.98 -3.49
C TRP A 562 11.78 -19.84 -3.21
N ASN A 563 11.98 -18.99 -4.20
CA ASN A 563 12.93 -17.88 -4.13
C ASN A 563 12.39 -16.73 -3.29
N LEU A 564 13.16 -16.36 -2.24
CA LEU A 564 12.85 -15.28 -1.31
C LEU A 564 13.76 -14.05 -1.50
N VAL A 565 14.78 -14.11 -2.35
CA VAL A 565 15.71 -13.01 -2.64
C VAL A 565 15.96 -12.92 -4.14
N GLY A 566 15.77 -11.74 -4.73
CA GLY A 566 16.06 -11.53 -6.16
C GLY A 566 17.53 -11.84 -6.46
N SER A 567 17.77 -12.90 -7.24
CA SER A 567 19.08 -13.32 -7.72
C SER A 567 18.95 -13.73 -9.19
N SER A 568 20.05 -13.61 -9.94
CA SER A 568 20.08 -13.99 -11.35
C SER A 568 20.27 -15.49 -11.50
N GLY A 569 19.57 -16.08 -12.47
CA GLY A 569 19.69 -17.49 -12.83
C GLY A 569 18.60 -18.38 -12.22
N ALA A 570 18.70 -19.67 -12.47
CA ALA A 570 17.75 -20.66 -11.99
C ALA A 570 18.39 -21.99 -11.55
N PRO A 571 17.87 -22.63 -10.48
CA PRO A 571 18.35 -23.94 -10.03
C PRO A 571 17.88 -25.09 -10.93
N ALA A 572 16.92 -24.84 -11.84
CA ALA A 572 16.31 -25.81 -12.74
C ALA A 572 15.92 -25.19 -14.08
N LEU A 573 15.79 -26.01 -15.11
CA LEU A 573 15.26 -25.63 -16.42
C LEU A 573 13.73 -25.68 -16.44
N ALA A 574 13.13 -24.95 -17.37
CA ALA A 574 11.67 -24.90 -17.55
C ALA A 574 11.02 -26.29 -17.72
N THR A 575 11.76 -27.27 -18.25
CA THR A 575 11.30 -28.62 -18.56
C THR A 575 11.73 -29.69 -17.55
N ASP A 576 12.43 -29.32 -16.47
CA ASP A 576 12.93 -30.31 -15.52
C ASP A 576 11.77 -30.99 -14.77
N ALA A 577 11.66 -32.30 -14.94
CA ALA A 577 10.56 -33.06 -14.35
C ALA A 577 10.68 -33.14 -12.82
N GLY A 578 9.53 -33.10 -12.13
CA GLY A 578 9.43 -33.15 -10.67
C GLY A 578 9.91 -31.88 -9.98
N VAL A 579 10.04 -30.75 -10.69
CA VAL A 579 10.51 -29.48 -10.13
C VAL A 579 9.49 -28.38 -10.34
N VAL A 580 9.39 -27.48 -9.37
CA VAL A 580 8.54 -26.28 -9.42
C VAL A 580 9.38 -25.07 -8.99
N LEU A 581 9.32 -23.99 -9.79
CA LEU A 581 9.99 -22.72 -9.49
C LEU A 581 8.94 -21.69 -9.07
N MET A 582 9.09 -21.13 -7.88
CA MET A 582 8.15 -20.19 -7.27
C MET A 582 8.89 -19.02 -6.63
N SER A 583 8.22 -17.88 -6.46
CA SER A 583 8.77 -16.73 -5.75
C SER A 583 7.66 -15.88 -5.13
N GLY A 584 8.05 -14.95 -4.24
CA GLY A 584 7.12 -14.05 -3.55
C GLY A 584 6.72 -14.56 -2.16
N PHE A 585 5.86 -13.82 -1.46
CA PHE A 585 5.61 -14.04 -0.02
C PHE A 585 4.18 -14.48 0.31
N SER A 586 3.39 -14.79 -0.72
CA SER A 586 1.96 -14.98 -0.58
C SER A 586 1.60 -16.38 -0.09
N SER A 587 0.90 -16.45 1.04
CA SER A 587 0.31 -17.71 1.54
C SER A 587 -0.63 -18.37 0.54
N ARG A 588 -1.29 -17.60 -0.33
CA ARG A 588 -2.20 -18.12 -1.35
C ARG A 588 -1.47 -18.88 -2.46
N MET A 589 -0.19 -18.56 -2.69
CA MET A 589 0.63 -19.28 -3.66
C MET A 589 0.98 -20.70 -3.20
N LEU A 590 0.88 -21.01 -1.89
CA LEU A 590 1.04 -22.39 -1.40
C LEU A 590 -0.05 -23.32 -1.95
N LYS A 591 -1.26 -22.79 -2.23
CA LYS A 591 -2.32 -23.55 -2.91
C LYS A 591 -1.89 -23.98 -4.32
N MET A 592 -1.12 -23.15 -5.02
CA MET A 592 -0.62 -23.53 -6.34
C MET A 592 0.39 -24.67 -6.22
N VAL A 593 1.15 -24.72 -5.13
CA VAL A 593 2.11 -25.81 -4.84
C VAL A 593 1.43 -27.13 -4.48
N THR A 594 0.30 -27.10 -3.76
CA THR A 594 -0.49 -28.33 -3.51
C THR A 594 -0.97 -28.97 -4.80
N GLU A 595 -1.23 -28.17 -5.82
CA GLU A 595 -1.84 -28.62 -7.07
C GLU A 595 -0.92 -28.59 -8.29
N SER A 596 0.37 -28.24 -8.13
CA SER A 596 1.33 -28.04 -9.22
C SER A 596 1.83 -29.35 -9.82
N GLY A 597 2.14 -29.26 -11.13
CA GLY A 597 2.37 -30.39 -12.03
C GLY A 597 3.83 -30.69 -12.35
N GLN A 598 3.99 -31.53 -13.38
CA GLN A 598 5.18 -32.31 -13.72
C GLN A 598 6.50 -31.54 -13.87
N ASN A 599 6.52 -30.22 -14.10
CA ASN A 599 7.72 -29.41 -14.34
C ASN A 599 7.46 -27.90 -14.08
N PRO A 600 8.51 -27.04 -14.08
CA PRO A 600 8.36 -25.62 -13.76
C PRO A 600 7.43 -24.85 -14.70
N LEU A 601 7.48 -25.12 -16.01
CA LEU A 601 6.64 -24.43 -16.99
C LEU A 601 5.15 -24.75 -16.78
N ALA A 602 4.82 -26.01 -16.49
CA ALA A 602 3.44 -26.43 -16.21
C ALA A 602 2.91 -25.77 -14.92
N ALA A 603 3.74 -25.71 -13.88
CA ALA A 603 3.37 -25.02 -12.63
C ALA A 603 3.18 -23.52 -12.85
N PHE A 604 4.04 -22.88 -13.65
CA PHE A 604 3.91 -21.49 -14.03
C PHE A 604 2.64 -21.23 -14.85
N SER A 605 2.35 -22.03 -15.87
CA SER A 605 1.12 -21.91 -16.67
C SER A 605 -0.11 -21.96 -15.78
N LYS A 606 -0.14 -22.87 -14.82
CA LYS A 606 -1.23 -22.98 -13.85
C LYS A 606 -1.34 -21.74 -12.94
N ALA A 607 -0.23 -21.12 -12.58
CA ALA A 607 -0.26 -19.86 -11.82
C ALA A 607 -0.88 -18.70 -12.64
N LEU A 608 -0.87 -18.79 -13.97
CA LEU A 608 -1.53 -17.84 -14.86
C LEU A 608 -3.04 -18.10 -15.01
N ASP A 609 -3.55 -19.27 -14.60
CA ASP A 609 -4.98 -19.64 -14.61
C ASP A 609 -5.75 -18.91 -13.49
N ASN A 610 -5.68 -17.58 -13.52
CA ASN A 610 -6.29 -16.68 -12.55
C ASN A 610 -7.42 -15.89 -13.25
N PRO A 611 -8.61 -15.72 -12.63
CA PRO A 611 -9.70 -14.94 -13.20
C PRO A 611 -9.34 -13.51 -13.61
N LEU A 612 -8.39 -12.88 -12.92
CA LEU A 612 -7.85 -11.56 -13.26
C LEU A 612 -6.99 -11.63 -14.54
N CYS A 613 -6.13 -12.63 -14.64
CA CYS A 613 -5.27 -12.86 -15.81
C CYS A 613 -6.07 -13.19 -17.07
N ALA A 614 -7.24 -13.82 -16.94
CA ALA A 614 -8.12 -14.09 -18.07
C ALA A 614 -8.74 -12.82 -18.68
N LYS A 615 -8.75 -11.70 -17.95
CA LYS A 615 -9.33 -10.42 -18.40
C LYS A 615 -8.34 -9.50 -19.08
N VAL A 616 -7.04 -9.75 -18.94
CA VAL A 616 -6.03 -8.85 -19.52
C VAL A 616 -6.00 -9.01 -21.04
N ARG A 617 -5.76 -7.92 -21.76
CA ARG A 617 -5.64 -7.94 -23.22
C ARG A 617 -4.45 -7.11 -23.70
N VAL A 618 -3.71 -7.64 -24.67
CA VAL A 618 -2.68 -6.88 -25.40
C VAL A 618 -3.35 -6.24 -26.61
N VAL A 619 -3.10 -4.96 -26.84
CA VAL A 619 -3.63 -4.23 -27.99
C VAL A 619 -2.71 -4.49 -29.18
N GLN A 620 -3.22 -5.15 -30.21
CA GLN A 620 -2.49 -5.44 -31.45
C GLN A 620 -3.02 -4.66 -32.64
N ASP A 621 -4.30 -4.29 -32.61
CA ASP A 621 -4.96 -3.55 -33.68
C ASP A 621 -4.64 -2.05 -33.61
N ALA A 622 -4.27 -1.47 -34.74
CA ALA A 622 -3.86 -0.07 -34.82
C ALA A 622 -5.03 0.91 -34.60
N ALA A 623 -6.26 0.54 -35.00
CA ALA A 623 -7.43 1.40 -34.82
C ALA A 623 -7.88 1.42 -33.36
N ASP A 624 -7.91 0.26 -32.68
CA ASP A 624 -8.15 0.15 -31.24
C ASP A 624 -7.07 0.91 -30.45
N ALA A 625 -5.80 0.78 -30.83
CA ALA A 625 -4.73 1.58 -30.24
C ALA A 625 -4.97 3.09 -30.42
N GLN A 626 -5.34 3.52 -31.62
CA GLN A 626 -5.61 4.93 -31.90
C GLN A 626 -6.81 5.46 -31.08
N GLU A 627 -7.88 4.67 -30.94
CA GLU A 627 -9.05 5.02 -30.12
C GLU A 627 -8.67 5.18 -28.63
N LEU A 628 -7.93 4.21 -28.09
CA LEU A 628 -7.47 4.26 -26.70
C LEU A 628 -6.55 5.48 -26.45
N LEU A 629 -5.65 5.77 -27.37
CA LEU A 629 -4.68 6.87 -27.26
C LEU A 629 -5.32 8.25 -27.52
N ALA A 630 -6.41 8.32 -28.29
CA ALA A 630 -7.24 9.52 -28.37
C ALA A 630 -7.90 9.84 -27.02
N GLY A 631 -8.21 8.78 -26.26
CA GLY A 631 -8.83 8.89 -24.94
C GLY A 631 -10.33 9.19 -25.03
N PRO A 632 -11.04 9.08 -23.90
CA PRO A 632 -12.46 9.39 -23.90
C PRO A 632 -12.65 10.91 -24.06
N GLU A 633 -13.42 11.31 -25.07
CA GLU A 633 -13.82 12.70 -25.30
C GLU A 633 -14.58 13.21 -24.07
N PRO A 634 -14.05 14.20 -23.31
CA PRO A 634 -14.83 14.84 -22.27
C PRO A 634 -16.03 15.52 -22.92
N SER A 635 -17.17 15.56 -22.24
CA SER A 635 -18.29 16.41 -22.66
C SER A 635 -17.75 17.84 -22.84
N GLN A 636 -17.62 18.28 -24.09
CA GLN A 636 -17.05 19.54 -24.58
C GLN A 636 -16.70 20.54 -23.47
N HIS A 637 -15.41 20.68 -23.13
CA HIS A 637 -14.71 21.94 -22.80
C HIS A 637 -13.25 21.62 -22.40
N PRO A 638 -12.25 21.88 -23.26
CA PRO A 638 -10.84 21.68 -22.94
C PRO A 638 -10.36 22.64 -21.85
N PHE A 639 -9.30 22.24 -21.13
CA PHE A 639 -8.69 22.96 -20.01
C PHE A 639 -8.06 24.34 -20.35
N ALA A 640 -8.13 24.81 -21.60
CA ALA A 640 -7.52 26.07 -22.00
C ALA A 640 -8.26 26.76 -23.16
N ALA A 641 -8.81 27.95 -22.90
CA ALA A 641 -8.87 29.08 -23.80
C ALA A 641 -9.35 30.31 -23.01
N ASP A 642 -8.44 30.97 -22.29
CA ASP A 642 -8.67 32.33 -21.76
C ASP A 642 -7.33 33.09 -21.65
N SER A 643 -6.39 32.78 -22.54
CA SER A 643 -5.06 33.42 -22.59
C SER A 643 -4.88 34.37 -23.78
N ALA A 644 -5.88 34.53 -24.65
CA ALA A 644 -5.74 35.35 -25.87
C ALA A 644 -6.50 36.70 -25.83
N GLU A 645 -7.54 36.89 -25.03
CA GLU A 645 -8.30 38.17 -25.04
C GLU A 645 -7.86 39.21 -24.01
N VAL A 646 -6.96 38.87 -23.09
CA VAL A 646 -6.49 39.82 -22.06
C VAL A 646 -5.37 40.76 -22.58
N ALA A 647 -4.80 40.49 -23.77
CA ALA A 647 -3.69 41.27 -24.31
C ALA A 647 -4.09 42.47 -25.18
N GLN A 648 -5.36 42.61 -25.59
CA GLN A 648 -5.83 43.73 -26.42
C GLN A 648 -6.71 44.76 -25.68
N ALA A 649 -7.00 44.56 -24.38
CA ALA A 649 -7.88 45.43 -23.62
C ALA A 649 -7.17 46.51 -22.76
N THR A 650 -5.85 46.71 -22.90
CA THR A 650 -5.10 47.73 -22.15
C THR A 650 -4.83 49.03 -22.92
N ALA A 651 -5.43 49.23 -24.09
CA ALA A 651 -5.33 50.49 -24.83
C ALA A 651 -6.66 50.87 -25.47
N GLY A 652 -7.51 51.61 -24.75
CA GLY A 652 -8.66 52.26 -25.37
C GLY A 652 -9.82 52.53 -24.42
N GLY A 653 -9.92 53.80 -24.00
CA GLY A 653 -11.22 54.47 -23.83
C GLY A 653 -12.15 53.92 -22.75
N ALA A 654 -12.04 54.49 -21.55
CA ALA A 654 -13.11 54.48 -20.57
C ALA A 654 -14.36 55.18 -21.14
N ALA A 655 -15.37 54.41 -21.55
CA ALA A 655 -16.74 54.88 -21.77
C ALA A 655 -17.69 53.71 -21.50
N GLY A 656 -18.71 53.97 -20.68
CA GLY A 656 -19.36 52.96 -19.85
C GLY A 656 -20.51 52.18 -20.49
N LEU A 657 -20.83 51.06 -19.87
CA LEU A 657 -22.10 50.30 -19.90
C LEU A 657 -22.17 49.42 -18.62
N PRO A 658 -23.37 48.95 -18.21
CA PRO A 658 -23.91 49.20 -16.88
C PRO A 658 -23.44 48.17 -15.85
N THR A 659 -22.75 48.65 -14.83
CA THR A 659 -22.47 47.87 -13.62
C THR A 659 -23.78 47.58 -12.89
N LYS A 660 -24.09 46.30 -12.65
CA LYS A 660 -24.99 45.92 -11.56
C LYS A 660 -24.41 46.53 -10.28
N ARG A 661 -25.00 47.64 -9.81
CA ARG A 661 -24.64 48.32 -8.56
C ARG A 661 -24.59 47.30 -7.43
N ARG A 662 -23.40 46.81 -7.08
CA ARG A 662 -23.13 46.35 -5.72
C ARG A 662 -23.33 47.58 -4.85
N ARG A 663 -24.41 47.60 -4.06
CA ARG A 663 -24.61 48.62 -3.02
C ARG A 663 -23.33 48.66 -2.21
N ALA A 664 -22.66 49.81 -2.20
CA ALA A 664 -21.45 49.99 -1.42
C ALA A 664 -21.78 49.80 0.06
N GLN A 665 -20.95 49.01 0.75
CA GLN A 665 -21.13 48.62 2.15
C GLN A 665 -20.02 49.26 2.97
N ARG A 666 -20.39 49.96 4.04
CA ARG A 666 -19.46 50.56 4.99
C ARG A 666 -19.21 49.56 6.13
N ALA A 667 -17.94 49.28 6.41
CA ALA A 667 -17.52 48.39 7.49
C ALA A 667 -16.79 49.18 8.58
N VAL A 668 -17.27 49.06 9.83
CA VAL A 668 -16.66 49.71 11.00
C VAL A 668 -16.17 48.62 11.96
N MET A 669 -14.92 48.71 12.37
CA MET A 669 -14.29 47.77 13.30
C MET A 669 -13.99 48.47 14.64
N ALA A 670 -14.37 47.83 15.75
CA ALA A 670 -14.12 48.36 17.09
C ALA A 670 -13.59 47.25 18.01
N LYS A 671 -12.58 47.61 18.82
CA LYS A 671 -12.13 46.76 19.92
C LYS A 671 -13.05 46.93 21.12
N LEU A 672 -13.58 45.81 21.59
CA LEU A 672 -14.61 45.76 22.61
C LEU A 672 -14.04 45.42 24.00
N ALA A 673 -13.13 44.45 24.08
CA ALA A 673 -12.50 44.05 25.34
C ALA A 673 -11.11 43.43 25.13
N THR A 674 -10.30 43.43 26.18
CA THR A 674 -9.03 42.71 26.28
C THR A 674 -9.15 41.55 27.27
N LEU A 675 -8.68 40.38 26.85
CA LEU A 675 -8.70 39.13 27.62
C LEU A 675 -7.38 38.96 28.38
N PRO A 676 -7.40 38.64 29.70
CA PRO A 676 -6.18 38.58 30.50
C PRO A 676 -5.30 37.37 30.17
N CYS A 677 -5.89 36.25 29.72
CA CYS A 677 -5.16 35.02 29.42
C CYS A 677 -5.97 34.11 28.47
N ARG A 678 -5.31 33.08 27.91
CA ARG A 678 -5.94 32.07 27.03
C ARG A 678 -7.06 31.27 27.71
N VAL A 679 -7.06 31.18 29.04
CA VAL A 679 -8.14 30.50 29.78
C VAL A 679 -9.41 31.35 29.76
N ALA A 680 -9.30 32.68 29.90
CA ALA A 680 -10.43 33.59 29.76
C ALA A 680 -10.98 33.61 28.33
N GLU A 681 -10.12 33.47 27.32
CA GLU A 681 -10.51 33.28 25.92
C GLU A 681 -11.36 32.01 25.74
N ALA A 682 -10.86 30.85 26.18
CA ALA A 682 -11.61 29.59 26.12
C ALA A 682 -12.94 29.66 26.89
N ALA A 683 -12.97 30.36 28.03
CA ALA A 683 -14.16 30.58 28.84
C ALA A 683 -15.24 31.42 28.14
N LEU A 684 -14.81 32.44 27.38
CA LEU A 684 -15.66 33.33 26.60
C LEU A 684 -16.17 32.64 25.33
N VAL A 685 -15.34 31.80 24.70
CA VAL A 685 -15.73 31.02 23.50
C VAL A 685 -16.75 29.93 23.86
N GLY A 686 -16.55 29.21 24.97
CA GLY A 686 -17.40 28.09 25.38
C GLY A 686 -17.14 26.81 24.55
N LYS A 687 -17.75 25.67 24.94
CA LYS A 687 -17.56 24.41 24.21
C LYS A 687 -18.19 24.53 22.83
N GLY A 688 -17.41 24.25 21.77
CA GLY A 688 -17.90 24.38 20.39
C GLY A 688 -18.37 25.79 19.99
N GLY A 689 -17.86 26.84 20.67
CA GLY A 689 -18.20 28.24 20.35
C GLY A 689 -19.64 28.66 20.73
N GLU A 690 -20.29 27.94 21.65
CA GLU A 690 -21.68 28.22 22.04
C GLU A 690 -21.85 29.61 22.69
N ARG A 691 -20.95 29.99 23.62
CA ARG A 691 -21.06 31.22 24.42
C ARG A 691 -20.78 32.46 23.58
N ILE A 692 -19.77 32.40 22.70
CA ILE A 692 -19.48 33.50 21.79
C ILE A 692 -20.58 33.69 20.74
N ARG A 693 -21.26 32.62 20.31
CA ARG A 693 -22.45 32.71 19.44
C ARG A 693 -23.64 33.36 20.15
N GLN A 694 -23.88 33.02 21.41
CA GLN A 694 -24.91 33.68 22.23
C GLN A 694 -24.61 35.17 22.43
N LEU A 695 -23.37 35.53 22.76
CA LEU A 695 -22.94 36.92 22.89
C LEU A 695 -23.10 37.68 21.56
N ARG A 696 -22.67 37.09 20.44
CA ARG A 696 -22.85 37.65 19.09
C ARG A 696 -24.32 37.97 18.79
N LYS A 697 -25.21 37.01 19.08
CA LYS A 697 -26.65 37.18 18.86
C LYS A 697 -27.22 38.29 19.75
N ALA A 698 -26.90 38.30 21.04
CA ALA A 698 -27.38 39.32 21.97
C ALA A 698 -26.92 40.75 21.59
N LEU A 699 -25.66 40.90 21.18
CA LEU A 699 -25.14 42.20 20.71
C LEU A 699 -25.80 42.62 19.39
N GLN A 700 -26.03 41.67 18.47
CA GLN A 700 -26.73 41.94 17.21
C GLN A 700 -28.18 42.38 17.44
N ASP A 701 -28.93 41.68 18.30
CA ASP A 701 -30.32 42.00 18.63
C ASP A 701 -30.43 43.40 19.26
N ARG A 702 -29.49 43.77 20.15
CA ARG A 702 -29.43 45.10 20.78
C ARG A 702 -29.09 46.21 19.79
N MET A 703 -28.16 45.96 18.87
CA MET A 703 -27.82 46.94 17.85
C MET A 703 -28.97 47.17 16.85
N CYS A 704 -29.76 46.12 16.58
CA CYS A 704 -31.00 46.26 15.81
C CYS A 704 -32.08 47.07 16.56
N GLN A 705 -32.08 47.08 17.90
CA GLN A 705 -32.97 47.93 18.71
C GLN A 705 -32.51 49.39 18.78
N SER A 706 -31.20 49.66 18.72
CA SER A 706 -30.67 51.03 18.73
C SER A 706 -30.70 51.68 17.34
N LEU A 707 -30.72 50.88 16.27
CA LEU A 707 -30.70 51.31 14.89
C LEU A 707 -31.83 50.61 14.11
N ASP A 708 -33.04 51.16 14.22
CA ASP A 708 -34.36 50.55 13.92
C ASP A 708 -34.62 50.01 12.49
N ALA A 709 -33.65 50.02 11.55
CA ALA A 709 -33.94 49.62 10.16
C ALA A 709 -32.75 49.10 9.30
N GLY A 710 -31.67 48.56 9.88
CA GLY A 710 -30.49 48.10 9.12
C GLY A 710 -30.33 46.58 8.97
N ARG A 711 -29.86 46.09 7.79
CA ARG A 711 -29.27 44.74 7.66
C ARG A 711 -27.79 44.81 8.01
N PHE A 712 -27.44 44.41 9.23
CA PHE A 712 -26.06 44.41 9.72
C PHE A 712 -25.42 43.02 9.64
N ARG A 713 -24.17 42.92 9.14
CA ARG A 713 -23.34 41.74 9.39
C ARG A 713 -22.39 42.04 10.53
N PHE A 714 -22.53 41.26 11.60
CA PHE A 714 -21.74 41.42 12.82
C PHE A 714 -20.72 40.29 12.92
N TRP A 715 -19.44 40.59 13.06
CA TRP A 715 -18.37 39.60 13.24
C TRP A 715 -17.67 39.84 14.58
N LEU A 716 -17.55 38.80 15.41
CA LEU A 716 -16.71 38.82 16.61
C LEU A 716 -15.45 38.02 16.35
N ASP A 717 -14.30 38.67 16.42
CA ASP A 717 -13.00 38.01 16.39
C ASP A 717 -12.35 38.08 17.78
N VAL A 718 -11.86 36.95 18.27
CA VAL A 718 -11.20 36.81 19.58
C VAL A 718 -9.68 36.66 19.44
N GLN A 719 -9.14 36.79 18.22
CA GLN A 719 -7.72 36.64 17.96
C GLN A 719 -6.89 37.72 18.68
N ASN A 720 -5.71 37.31 19.16
CA ASN A 720 -4.74 38.16 19.87
C ASN A 720 -5.16 38.70 21.24
N ARG A 721 -5.87 37.89 22.06
CA ARG A 721 -6.33 38.27 23.42
C ARG A 721 -7.20 39.54 23.44
N SER A 722 -7.87 39.83 22.33
CA SER A 722 -8.80 40.95 22.20
C SER A 722 -10.09 40.46 21.56
N LEU A 723 -11.22 41.00 22.03
CA LEU A 723 -12.51 40.84 21.38
C LEU A 723 -12.73 42.04 20.45
N LEU A 724 -12.73 41.79 19.15
CA LEU A 724 -12.99 42.76 18.09
C LEU A 724 -14.39 42.53 17.52
N ALA A 725 -15.13 43.60 17.27
CA ALA A 725 -16.38 43.56 16.54
C ALA A 725 -16.23 44.30 15.20
N THR A 726 -16.70 43.70 14.11
CA THR A 726 -16.85 44.36 12.81
C THR A 726 -18.32 44.39 12.43
N VAL A 727 -18.82 45.57 12.07
CA VAL A 727 -20.19 45.81 11.61
C VAL A 727 -20.16 46.29 10.18
N GLU A 728 -20.84 45.58 9.29
CA GLU A 728 -21.08 46.01 7.91
C GLU A 728 -22.52 46.50 7.75
N ALA A 729 -22.71 47.72 7.27
CA ALA A 729 -24.00 48.33 6.94
C ALA A 729 -24.00 48.90 5.51
N ALA A 730 -25.19 49.09 4.90
CA ALA A 730 -25.27 49.78 3.61
C ALA A 730 -24.90 51.26 3.77
N GLU A 731 -24.17 51.84 2.81
CA GLU A 731 -23.62 53.21 2.92
C GLU A 731 -24.66 54.31 3.16
N SER A 732 -25.89 54.12 2.70
CA SER A 732 -26.98 55.09 2.84
C SER A 732 -27.77 54.98 4.15
N SER A 733 -27.45 54.00 5.01
CA SER A 733 -28.29 53.69 6.17
C SER A 733 -27.84 54.38 7.46
N PHE A 734 -26.53 54.52 7.72
CA PHE A 734 -26.00 55.10 8.96
C PHE A 734 -24.62 55.73 8.74
N THR A 735 -24.32 56.82 9.45
CA THR A 735 -22.98 57.42 9.41
C THR A 735 -21.96 56.57 10.18
N GLU A 736 -20.68 56.68 9.81
CA GLU A 736 -19.62 55.98 10.55
C GLU A 736 -19.60 56.34 12.03
N GLN A 737 -19.84 57.62 12.35
CA GLN A 737 -19.90 58.10 13.73
C GLN A 737 -21.08 57.50 14.49
N GLN A 738 -22.26 57.34 13.88
CA GLN A 738 -23.40 56.65 14.51
C GLN A 738 -23.11 55.17 14.78
N LEU A 739 -22.43 54.49 13.86
CA LEU A 739 -22.02 53.09 14.05
C LEU A 739 -20.95 52.94 15.15
N GLN A 740 -19.99 53.86 15.22
CA GLN A 740 -18.97 53.89 16.27
C GLN A 740 -19.56 54.18 17.65
N THR A 741 -20.48 55.15 17.77
CA THR A 741 -21.19 55.45 19.02
C THR A 741 -22.01 54.25 19.50
N SER A 742 -22.77 53.63 18.61
CA SER A 742 -23.57 52.43 18.94
C SER A 742 -22.68 51.26 19.38
N LEU A 743 -21.54 51.04 18.69
CA LEU A 743 -20.56 50.02 19.09
C LEU A 743 -19.91 50.31 20.45
N ALA A 744 -19.73 51.59 20.81
CA ALA A 744 -19.20 51.99 22.10
C ALA A 744 -20.20 51.71 23.24
N GLU A 745 -21.49 51.97 23.03
CA GLU A 745 -22.57 51.68 23.99
C GLU A 745 -22.70 50.17 24.28
N LEU A 746 -22.49 49.35 23.25
CA LEU A 746 -22.52 47.87 23.36
C LEU A 746 -21.45 47.29 24.30
N LYS A 747 -20.38 48.03 24.60
CA LYS A 747 -19.31 47.58 25.51
C LYS A 747 -19.81 47.33 26.93
N SER A 748 -20.84 48.06 27.38
CA SER A 748 -21.43 47.91 28.71
C SER A 748 -22.13 46.56 28.92
N PHE A 749 -22.50 45.88 27.83
CA PHE A 749 -23.20 44.59 27.83
C PHE A 749 -22.28 43.38 27.76
N ILE A 750 -20.97 43.60 27.61
CA ILE A 750 -19.98 42.53 27.64
C ILE A 750 -19.83 42.06 29.09
N PRO A 751 -19.89 40.74 29.35
CA PRO A 751 -19.76 40.25 30.71
C PRO A 751 -18.41 40.67 31.29
N ARG A 752 -18.41 41.42 32.40
CA ARG A 752 -17.18 41.85 33.08
C ARG A 752 -16.35 40.67 33.61
N ASN A 753 -16.93 39.48 33.70
CA ASN A 753 -16.26 38.28 34.17
C ASN A 753 -16.71 37.04 33.39
N VAL A 754 -15.79 36.12 33.17
CA VAL A 754 -16.06 34.78 32.65
C VAL A 754 -15.59 33.73 33.64
N ILE A 755 -16.35 32.64 33.78
CA ILE A 755 -16.06 31.55 34.72
C ILE A 755 -15.63 30.32 33.93
N TYR A 756 -14.48 29.76 34.30
CA TYR A 756 -13.96 28.50 33.80
C TYR A 756 -13.43 27.68 34.98
N ASN A 757 -13.85 26.41 35.10
CA ASN A 757 -13.48 25.53 36.22
C ASN A 757 -13.61 26.19 37.61
N LYS A 758 -14.73 26.88 37.87
CA LYS A 758 -15.02 27.61 39.12
C LYS A 758 -14.08 28.78 39.44
N VAL A 759 -13.17 29.16 38.53
CA VAL A 759 -12.30 30.33 38.65
C VAL A 759 -12.88 31.49 37.84
N ARG A 760 -12.97 32.67 38.46
CA ARG A 760 -13.52 33.90 37.86
C ARG A 760 -12.40 34.73 37.26
N HIS A 761 -12.47 34.97 35.96
CA HIS A 761 -11.54 35.84 35.22
C HIS A 761 -12.22 37.15 34.86
N ALA A 762 -11.66 38.28 35.31
CA ALA A 762 -12.17 39.61 34.96
C ALA A 762 -11.72 40.00 33.55
N LEU A 763 -12.66 40.46 32.72
CA LEU A 763 -12.38 41.01 31.40
C LEU A 763 -12.06 42.51 31.53
N ARG A 764 -11.05 42.99 30.82
CA ARG A 764 -10.75 44.43 30.76
C ARG A 764 -11.53 45.02 29.59
N ILE A 765 -12.63 45.70 29.88
CA ILE A 765 -13.45 46.36 28.85
C ILE A 765 -12.86 47.76 28.60
N ASP A 766 -12.54 48.06 27.34
CA ASP A 766 -11.85 49.29 26.97
C ASP A 766 -12.80 50.49 27.13
N GLY A 767 -12.51 51.37 28.11
CA GLY A 767 -13.29 52.60 28.42
C GLY A 767 -14.10 52.57 29.72
N LEU A 768 -14.09 51.46 30.49
CA LEU A 768 -14.77 51.36 31.79
C LEU A 768 -13.77 51.27 32.96
N PRO A 769 -14.00 51.97 34.09
CA PRO A 769 -13.10 51.93 35.24
C PRO A 769 -13.05 50.53 35.89
N VAL A 770 -11.86 50.08 36.24
CA VAL A 770 -11.59 48.77 36.87
C VAL A 770 -11.82 48.88 38.38
N PRO A 771 -12.59 47.97 39.03
CA PRO A 771 -12.70 47.97 40.48
C PRO A 771 -11.36 47.58 41.13
N ARG A 772 -10.82 48.45 41.99
CA ARG A 772 -9.58 48.20 42.76
C ARG A 772 -9.82 47.04 43.75
N ARG A 773 -9.04 45.96 43.63
CA ARG A 773 -8.92 44.94 44.69
C ARG A 773 -7.87 45.41 45.68
N VAL A 774 -8.24 45.49 46.96
CA VAL A 774 -7.28 45.61 48.06
C VAL A 774 -6.87 44.21 48.47
N SER A 775 -5.57 43.94 48.51
CA SER A 775 -4.99 42.70 49.03
C SER A 775 -3.91 43.05 50.04
N ALA A 776 -3.97 42.45 51.23
CA ALA A 776 -2.94 42.57 52.25
C ALA A 776 -2.15 41.25 52.34
N VAL A 777 -0.82 41.37 52.51
CA VAL A 777 0.05 40.21 52.76
C VAL A 777 0.08 39.94 54.25
N LEU A 778 -0.45 38.79 54.67
CA LEU A 778 -0.56 38.40 56.08
C LEU A 778 0.74 37.75 56.61
N GLY A 779 1.68 37.41 55.74
CA GLY A 779 2.98 36.83 56.09
C GLY A 779 3.69 36.21 54.89
N SER A 780 4.99 35.95 55.01
CA SER A 780 5.81 35.33 53.97
C SER A 780 6.49 34.05 54.46
N LEU A 781 6.52 33.02 53.61
CA LEU A 781 7.21 31.76 53.88
C LEU A 781 8.57 31.76 53.19
N ARG A 782 9.64 31.53 53.96
CA ARG A 782 11.02 31.81 53.53
C ARG A 782 11.59 30.86 52.49
N ASN A 783 11.09 29.62 52.38
CA ASN A 783 11.60 28.65 51.41
C ASN A 783 10.57 27.54 51.09
N GLY A 784 10.85 26.75 50.05
CA GLY A 784 9.96 25.69 49.58
C GLY A 784 9.66 24.61 50.63
N LYS A 785 10.56 24.38 51.59
CA LYS A 785 10.35 23.43 52.68
C LYS A 785 9.31 23.95 53.68
N ALA A 786 9.37 25.23 54.03
CA ALA A 786 8.35 25.91 54.84
C ALA A 786 6.98 25.91 54.15
N VAL A 787 6.95 26.10 52.82
CA VAL A 787 5.72 26.02 52.01
C VAL A 787 5.13 24.60 52.06
N ALA A 788 5.94 23.56 51.85
CA ALA A 788 5.45 22.18 51.89
C ALA A 788 4.91 21.78 53.27
N ILE A 789 5.56 22.23 54.34
CA ILE A 789 5.13 21.98 55.73
C ILE A 789 3.84 22.75 56.05
N PHE A 790 3.73 24.00 55.58
CA PHE A 790 2.52 24.81 55.77
C PHE A 790 1.32 24.24 55.00
N LEU A 791 1.53 23.73 53.78
CA LEU A 791 0.48 23.07 52.99
C LEU A 791 0.04 21.73 53.59
N GLY A 792 0.97 20.94 54.12
CA GLY A 792 0.71 19.57 54.57
C GLY A 792 0.43 18.59 53.42
N ARG A 793 0.31 17.28 53.71
CA ARG A 793 0.03 16.27 52.67
C ARG A 793 -1.33 16.55 52.02
N ARG A 794 -1.32 16.72 50.68
CA ARG A 794 -2.49 17.07 49.86
C ARG A 794 -3.20 18.36 50.30
N GLY A 795 -2.53 19.30 50.96
CA GLY A 795 -3.16 20.57 51.40
C GLY A 795 -3.97 20.46 52.70
N SER A 796 -3.74 19.41 53.51
CA SER A 796 -4.53 19.14 54.72
C SER A 796 -4.54 20.30 55.73
N ARG A 797 -3.43 21.04 55.85
CA ARG A 797 -3.32 22.15 56.81
C ARG A 797 -4.02 23.43 56.36
N ILE A 798 -4.03 23.73 55.06
CA ILE A 798 -4.83 24.85 54.53
C ILE A 798 -6.32 24.55 54.68
N ARG A 799 -6.75 23.31 54.47
CA ARG A 799 -8.16 22.92 54.66
C ARG A 799 -8.62 22.96 56.12
N ALA A 800 -7.70 22.97 57.08
CA ALA A 800 -8.01 23.14 58.50
C ALA A 800 -8.00 24.63 58.93
N LEU A 801 -7.36 25.52 58.15
CA LEU A 801 -7.34 26.97 58.35
C LEU A 801 -8.54 27.68 57.72
N GLN A 802 -9.11 27.09 56.66
CA GLN A 802 -10.37 27.49 56.04
C GLN A 802 -11.53 26.90 56.82
#